data_AF-A0A5C3LK03-F1
#
_entry.id   AF-A0A5C3LK03-F1
#
_cell.length_a   1.000
_cell.length_b   1.000
_cell.length_c   1.000
_cell.angle_alpha   90.00
_cell.angle_beta   90.00
_cell.angle_gamma   90.00
#
_symmetry.space_group_name_H-M   'P 1'
#
loop_
_entity.id
_entity.type
_entity.pdbx_description
1 polymer ?
#
loop_
_entity_poly.entity_id
_entity_poly.type
_entity_poly.pdbx_seq_one_letter_code
_entity_poly.pdbx_strand_id
1 'polypeptide(L)'
;MASLTPRASGFWAERMASSYFEDDDDLEQQERLVDEDDPEDERTPLDRTIDRIGMGSYQWTLLSLCGFGWMADNMWIQAVAIILPRVQQHYAVPDSYIGTVSSSMFAGMMIGAIGWGTCSDLMGRSTAFNATLFFTALFGILASFANSFLTLCIALFFLGSAVGGSMPTDGTLLLEHMPKKKQYLVTALSVFFSFGSVLAAVVALLLLPRNSCPVSTIPCDMDIQNQGWKYLLSTLGLITLSMFLARIVFFRLHESPRYLVHAGRPQEAVQSLQLISRFNGSALSLELGDVADVHPEPAPTSALDPEPRKSEDTHGTPTSPPRTGILSTESTVARATLVTQYASTGESPPVLESHSFATPAEENPPSAIFGTTTAVDPDADKEPSETLPSTSAASTARPSRVSRPPLTASGPSRRLSAMSKRSSMYDRGVYKHLPRWLRKPLRAWSERVMMVLSPEWIRTTLLVWAAWCAMSLAYTMFNVFLPKLLETSSAKDTPSTPKSLEESLWDVVIFTIGGCPGAILGAYLIESPLGRRWSLAGSTFITAFFCVVFILVESSWAVRASTVGISLSATAMWAVLYGWTPEIFGTKVRGTACGIASALSRIGGMIAPMLGGILLMMNRAIPVYTSVVIFAIAGFCVLLLKEGAGDSAGRKGARVFTH
;
A
#
# COMPACT_ATOMS: atom_id res chain seq x y z
N MET A 1 21.63 -29.76 21.07
CA MET A 1 21.60 -30.77 20.00
C MET A 1 21.60 -30.04 18.66
N ALA A 2 22.53 -30.36 17.78
CA ALA A 2 22.73 -29.67 16.50
C ALA A 2 22.18 -30.50 15.32
N SER A 3 22.32 -29.94 14.11
CA SER A 3 22.12 -30.56 12.79
C SER A 3 20.72 -31.14 12.46
N LEU A 4 19.91 -30.33 11.79
CA LEU A 4 19.06 -30.78 10.67
C LEU A 4 19.23 -29.78 9.51
N THR A 5 19.49 -30.28 8.31
CA THR A 5 19.95 -29.51 7.13
C THR A 5 18.81 -28.85 6.34
N PRO A 6 19.02 -27.67 5.72
CA PRO A 6 18.13 -27.16 4.69
C PRO A 6 18.44 -27.85 3.35
N ARG A 7 17.55 -28.73 2.86
CA ARG A 7 17.79 -29.53 1.63
C ARG A 7 16.73 -29.37 0.54
N ALA A 8 15.94 -28.29 0.59
CA ALA A 8 14.86 -28.01 -0.37
C ALA A 8 15.11 -26.77 -1.27
N SER A 9 15.99 -25.85 -0.88
CA SER A 9 16.27 -24.62 -1.67
C SER A 9 17.24 -24.84 -2.84
N GLY A 10 18.13 -25.85 -2.77
CA GLY A 10 19.15 -26.10 -3.79
C GLY A 10 18.59 -26.43 -5.19
N PHE A 11 17.43 -27.10 -5.26
CA PHE A 11 16.85 -27.56 -6.53
C PHE A 11 16.44 -26.41 -7.47
N TRP A 12 16.15 -25.23 -6.93
CA TRP A 12 15.86 -24.02 -7.70
C TRP A 12 17.10 -23.17 -7.96
N ALA A 13 18.09 -23.21 -7.06
CA ALA A 13 19.34 -22.47 -7.20
C ALA A 13 20.21 -23.01 -8.35
N GLU A 14 20.48 -24.32 -8.40
CA GLU A 14 21.32 -24.91 -9.47
C GLU A 14 20.69 -24.77 -10.86
N ARG A 15 19.36 -24.88 -10.95
CA ARG A 15 18.66 -24.87 -12.25
C ARG A 15 18.48 -23.49 -12.88
N MET A 16 18.55 -22.41 -12.09
CA MET A 16 18.60 -21.03 -12.63
C MET A 16 20.02 -20.48 -12.75
N ALA A 17 20.99 -20.98 -11.98
CA ALA A 17 22.38 -20.61 -12.16
C ALA A 17 22.93 -21.02 -13.55
N SER A 18 22.51 -22.18 -14.07
CA SER A 18 23.08 -22.75 -15.31
C SER A 18 22.74 -22.04 -16.63
N SER A 19 21.98 -20.93 -16.65
CA SER A 19 21.55 -20.28 -17.90
C SER A 19 21.85 -18.78 -18.02
N TYR A 20 22.73 -18.23 -17.16
CA TYR A 20 23.01 -16.79 -17.10
C TYR A 20 24.48 -16.41 -16.86
N PHE A 21 25.42 -17.36 -16.89
CA PHE A 21 26.86 -17.11 -16.76
C PHE A 21 27.61 -17.29 -18.09
N GLU A 22 27.32 -16.41 -19.04
CA GLU A 22 28.16 -16.11 -20.20
C GLU A 22 28.05 -14.58 -20.43
N ASP A 23 28.80 -13.78 -19.66
CA ASP A 23 29.15 -12.35 -19.88
C ASP A 23 29.90 -11.75 -18.64
N ASP A 24 30.86 -12.49 -18.04
CA ASP A 24 31.58 -12.02 -16.82
C ASP A 24 32.68 -10.95 -17.11
N ASP A 25 33.17 -10.84 -18.34
CA ASP A 25 34.29 -9.94 -18.70
C ASP A 25 33.93 -8.45 -18.77
N ASP A 26 32.64 -8.09 -18.92
CA ASP A 26 32.19 -6.69 -19.02
C ASP A 26 32.00 -6.02 -17.64
N LEU A 27 31.92 -6.78 -16.55
CA LEU A 27 31.65 -6.25 -15.21
C LEU A 27 32.89 -5.63 -14.53
N GLU A 28 34.07 -6.23 -14.69
CA GLU A 28 35.32 -5.74 -14.08
C GLU A 28 35.81 -4.39 -14.66
N GLN A 29 35.38 -4.01 -15.87
CA GLN A 29 35.66 -2.68 -16.43
C GLN A 29 34.67 -1.62 -15.94
N GLN A 30 33.46 -2.01 -15.54
CA GLN A 30 32.46 -1.07 -15.04
C GLN A 30 32.66 -0.73 -13.55
N GLU A 31 33.20 -1.65 -12.73
CA GLU A 31 33.54 -1.34 -11.32
C GLU A 31 34.67 -0.31 -11.16
N ARG A 32 35.53 -0.12 -12.18
CA ARG A 32 36.68 0.81 -12.11
C ARG A 32 36.35 2.28 -12.45
N LEU A 33 35.07 2.62 -12.58
CA LEU A 33 34.56 3.96 -12.93
C LEU A 33 33.45 4.46 -11.98
N VAL A 34 33.28 3.85 -10.80
CA VAL A 34 32.28 4.24 -9.78
C VAL A 34 32.94 4.63 -8.46
N ASP A 35 34.05 5.38 -8.55
CA ASP A 35 34.69 6.09 -7.43
C ASP A 35 34.93 7.56 -7.84
N GLU A 36 33.84 8.32 -7.90
CA GLU A 36 33.81 9.76 -7.64
C GLU A 36 32.35 10.13 -7.30
N ASP A 37 32.14 10.99 -6.29
CA ASP A 37 30.81 11.47 -5.92
C ASP A 37 30.21 12.28 -7.09
N ASP A 38 29.35 11.66 -7.89
CA ASP A 38 28.50 12.38 -8.86
C ASP A 38 27.60 13.36 -8.09
N PRO A 39 27.81 14.68 -8.21
CA PRO A 39 27.09 15.67 -7.42
C PRO A 39 25.59 15.75 -7.77
N GLU A 40 25.15 15.07 -8.84
CA GLU A 40 23.75 15.05 -9.30
C GLU A 40 22.97 13.79 -8.84
N ASP A 41 23.60 12.79 -8.22
CA ASP A 41 22.89 11.57 -7.79
C ASP A 41 22.14 11.73 -6.45
N GLU A 42 20.94 12.32 -6.49
CA GLU A 42 19.99 12.54 -5.36
C GLU A 42 19.55 11.26 -4.59
N ARG A 43 20.12 10.07 -4.86
CA ARG A 43 19.77 8.83 -4.15
C ARG A 43 20.40 8.77 -2.76
N THR A 44 19.63 8.30 -1.77
CA THR A 44 20.15 8.03 -0.43
C THR A 44 21.22 6.93 -0.46
N PRO A 45 22.15 6.89 0.51
CA PRO A 45 23.17 5.82 0.59
C PRO A 45 22.53 4.43 0.59
N LEU A 46 21.46 4.24 1.38
CA LEU A 46 20.68 3.01 1.41
C LEU A 46 20.11 2.60 0.04
N ASP A 47 19.62 3.56 -0.76
CA ASP A 47 19.11 3.27 -2.10
C ASP A 47 20.23 2.87 -3.07
N ARG A 48 21.41 3.50 -2.97
CA ARG A 48 22.61 3.10 -3.73
C ARG A 48 23.04 1.68 -3.34
N THR A 49 23.01 1.34 -2.07
CA THR A 49 23.36 0.00 -1.54
C THR A 49 22.38 -1.09 -1.96
N ILE A 50 21.07 -0.81 -1.96
CA ILE A 50 20.06 -1.75 -2.50
C ILE A 50 20.26 -1.96 -4.01
N ASP A 51 20.55 -0.90 -4.77
CA ASP A 51 20.89 -1.00 -6.20
C ASP A 51 22.19 -1.81 -6.41
N ARG A 52 23.21 -1.67 -5.56
CA ARG A 52 24.49 -2.42 -5.60
C ARG A 52 24.35 -3.91 -5.28
N ILE A 53 23.46 -4.29 -4.35
CA ILE A 53 23.15 -5.70 -4.05
C ILE A 53 22.40 -6.37 -5.22
N GLY A 54 21.67 -5.59 -6.02
CA GLY A 54 21.00 -6.07 -7.22
C GLY A 54 19.81 -7.00 -6.95
N MET A 55 19.40 -7.72 -8.02
CA MET A 55 18.25 -8.63 -8.00
C MET A 55 18.76 -10.08 -7.96
N GLY A 56 18.74 -10.70 -6.77
CA GLY A 56 19.15 -12.09 -6.59
C GLY A 56 18.02 -12.99 -6.08
N SER A 57 18.38 -14.19 -5.65
CA SER A 57 17.46 -15.24 -5.18
C SER A 57 16.54 -14.79 -4.04
N TYR A 58 17.00 -13.89 -3.16
CA TYR A 58 16.20 -13.32 -2.07
C TYR A 58 15.01 -12.53 -2.62
N GLN A 59 15.26 -11.61 -3.56
CA GLN A 59 14.21 -10.76 -4.14
C GLN A 59 13.23 -11.57 -5.00
N TRP A 60 13.69 -12.59 -5.72
CA TRP A 60 12.79 -13.49 -6.47
C TRP A 60 11.91 -14.35 -5.54
N THR A 61 12.47 -14.85 -4.43
CA THR A 61 11.70 -15.58 -3.41
C THR A 61 10.68 -14.66 -2.75
N LEU A 62 11.08 -13.43 -2.41
CA LEU A 62 10.20 -12.41 -1.84
C LEU A 62 9.04 -12.05 -2.80
N LEU A 63 9.32 -11.87 -4.10
CA LEU A 63 8.30 -11.62 -5.12
C LEU A 63 7.25 -12.76 -5.15
N SER A 64 7.69 -14.02 -5.11
CA SER A 64 6.78 -15.17 -5.09
C SER A 64 5.95 -15.23 -3.80
N LEU A 65 6.53 -14.90 -2.65
CA LEU A 65 5.83 -14.91 -1.36
C LEU A 65 4.82 -13.77 -1.23
N CYS A 66 5.13 -12.55 -1.69
CA CYS A 66 4.17 -11.46 -1.86
C CYS A 66 3.08 -11.85 -2.88
N GLY A 67 3.45 -12.55 -3.95
CA GLY A 67 2.53 -13.12 -4.92
C GLY A 67 1.47 -14.01 -4.28
N PHE A 68 1.83 -14.90 -3.35
CA PHE A 68 0.86 -15.72 -2.62
C PHE A 68 -0.13 -14.92 -1.76
N GLY A 69 0.26 -13.74 -1.26
CA GLY A 69 -0.66 -12.83 -0.56
C GLY A 69 -1.71 -12.28 -1.51
N TRP A 70 -1.27 -11.70 -2.63
CA TRP A 70 -2.14 -11.18 -3.68
C TRP A 70 -3.04 -12.26 -4.31
N MET A 71 -2.54 -13.48 -4.41
CA MET A 71 -3.32 -14.65 -4.83
C MET A 71 -4.43 -14.96 -3.82
N ALA A 72 -4.12 -15.00 -2.52
CA ALA A 72 -5.12 -15.17 -1.47
C ALA A 72 -6.16 -14.04 -1.49
N ASP A 73 -5.75 -12.80 -1.72
CA ASP A 73 -6.66 -11.64 -1.71
C ASP A 73 -7.79 -11.80 -2.74
N ASN A 74 -7.47 -12.15 -3.99
CA ASN A 74 -8.50 -12.37 -5.01
C ASN A 74 -9.25 -13.69 -4.82
N MET A 75 -8.56 -14.73 -4.36
CA MET A 75 -9.17 -16.03 -4.06
C MET A 75 -10.34 -15.88 -3.09
N TRP A 76 -10.17 -15.08 -2.04
CA TRP A 76 -11.23 -14.82 -1.07
C TRP A 76 -12.35 -13.93 -1.61
N ILE A 77 -12.04 -12.89 -2.42
CA ILE A 77 -13.07 -12.07 -3.09
C ILE A 77 -13.95 -12.95 -3.99
N GLN A 78 -13.33 -13.79 -4.81
CA GLN A 78 -14.02 -14.67 -5.73
C GLN A 78 -14.80 -15.77 -4.98
N ALA A 79 -14.26 -16.31 -3.90
CA ALA A 79 -14.95 -17.30 -3.08
C ALA A 79 -16.27 -16.76 -2.50
N VAL A 80 -16.27 -15.52 -1.99
CA VAL A 80 -17.49 -14.88 -1.45
C VAL A 80 -18.55 -14.66 -2.53
N ALA A 81 -18.17 -14.35 -3.77
CA ALA A 81 -19.10 -14.29 -4.90
C ALA A 81 -19.66 -15.69 -5.26
N ILE A 82 -18.83 -16.74 -5.24
CA ILE A 82 -19.23 -18.10 -5.61
C ILE A 82 -20.18 -18.73 -4.57
N ILE A 83 -19.94 -18.54 -3.27
CA ILE A 83 -20.84 -19.12 -2.24
C ILE A 83 -22.20 -18.41 -2.15
N LEU A 84 -22.33 -17.21 -2.72
CA LEU A 84 -23.47 -16.32 -2.54
C LEU A 84 -24.83 -17.01 -2.76
N PRO A 85 -25.07 -17.80 -3.85
CA PRO A 85 -26.36 -18.44 -4.07
C PRO A 85 -26.68 -19.53 -3.03
N ARG A 86 -25.66 -20.28 -2.58
CA ARG A 86 -25.82 -21.38 -1.61
C ARG A 86 -25.99 -20.86 -0.18
N VAL A 87 -25.29 -19.79 0.20
CA VAL A 87 -25.48 -19.06 1.46
C VAL A 87 -26.87 -18.43 1.52
N GLN A 88 -27.33 -17.85 0.40
CA GLN A 88 -28.68 -17.29 0.30
C GLN A 88 -29.75 -18.33 0.58
N GLN A 89 -29.63 -19.50 -0.04
CA GLN A 89 -30.55 -20.62 0.13
C GLN A 89 -30.50 -21.19 1.56
N HIS A 90 -29.31 -21.38 2.14
CA HIS A 90 -29.12 -21.94 3.47
C HIS A 90 -29.78 -21.11 4.57
N TYR A 91 -29.62 -19.77 4.52
CA TYR A 91 -30.17 -18.85 5.52
C TYR A 91 -31.52 -18.23 5.13
N ALA A 92 -32.15 -18.67 4.03
CA ALA A 92 -33.40 -18.13 3.49
C ALA A 92 -33.42 -16.58 3.35
N VAL A 93 -32.32 -16.00 2.86
CA VAL A 93 -32.09 -14.54 2.83
C VAL A 93 -32.72 -13.90 1.58
N PRO A 94 -33.46 -12.78 1.68
CA PRO A 94 -34.03 -12.09 0.53
C PRO A 94 -32.96 -11.42 -0.35
N ASP A 95 -33.28 -11.24 -1.64
CA ASP A 95 -32.39 -10.62 -2.63
C ASP A 95 -31.90 -9.21 -2.23
N SER A 96 -32.72 -8.42 -1.53
CA SER A 96 -32.32 -7.10 -0.99
C SER A 96 -31.19 -7.15 0.03
N TYR A 97 -31.01 -8.26 0.74
CA TYR A 97 -30.10 -8.35 1.89
C TYR A 97 -28.90 -9.29 1.65
N ILE A 98 -28.96 -10.18 0.65
CA ILE A 98 -27.85 -11.10 0.37
C ILE A 98 -26.54 -10.37 0.01
N GLY A 99 -26.62 -9.17 -0.57
CA GLY A 99 -25.46 -8.32 -0.84
C GLY A 99 -24.62 -7.97 0.39
N THR A 100 -25.22 -7.98 1.60
CA THR A 100 -24.52 -7.70 2.86
C THR A 100 -23.34 -8.65 3.12
N VAL A 101 -23.38 -9.89 2.59
CA VAL A 101 -22.27 -10.85 2.68
C VAL A 101 -21.01 -10.26 2.04
N SER A 102 -21.08 -9.87 0.77
CA SER A 102 -19.95 -9.27 0.05
C SER A 102 -19.60 -7.89 0.57
N SER A 103 -20.60 -7.06 0.92
CA SER A 103 -20.35 -5.72 1.48
C SER A 103 -19.61 -5.77 2.82
N SER A 104 -19.88 -6.77 3.68
CA SER A 104 -19.15 -6.96 4.93
C SER A 104 -17.66 -7.21 4.70
N MET A 105 -17.33 -8.00 3.67
CA MET A 105 -15.95 -8.27 3.28
C MET A 105 -15.24 -7.02 2.74
N PHE A 106 -15.88 -6.25 1.86
CA PHE A 106 -15.32 -5.00 1.33
C PHE A 106 -15.15 -3.91 2.40
N ALA A 107 -16.09 -3.82 3.36
CA ALA A 107 -15.96 -2.95 4.52
C ALA A 107 -14.78 -3.36 5.41
N GLY A 108 -14.61 -4.67 5.61
CA GLY A 108 -13.44 -5.27 6.24
C GLY A 108 -12.15 -4.83 5.55
N MET A 109 -12.05 -5.02 4.22
CA MET A 109 -10.85 -4.65 3.45
C MET A 109 -10.48 -3.18 3.56
N MET A 110 -11.47 -2.27 3.56
CA MET A 110 -11.21 -0.84 3.70
C MET A 110 -10.59 -0.50 5.06
N ILE A 111 -11.13 -1.06 6.14
CA ILE A 111 -10.64 -0.83 7.51
C ILE A 111 -9.29 -1.54 7.72
N GLY A 112 -9.15 -2.75 7.18
CA GLY A 112 -7.93 -3.55 7.20
C GLY A 112 -6.74 -2.87 6.52
N ALA A 113 -6.94 -2.31 5.32
CA ALA A 113 -5.88 -1.60 4.61
C ALA A 113 -5.31 -0.42 5.41
N ILE A 114 -6.17 0.32 6.13
CA ILE A 114 -5.77 1.44 6.99
C ILE A 114 -5.10 0.92 8.27
N GLY A 115 -5.71 -0.07 8.92
CA GLY A 115 -5.25 -0.67 10.17
C GLY A 115 -3.89 -1.35 10.02
N TRP A 116 -3.80 -2.35 9.14
CA TRP A 116 -2.58 -3.14 8.92
C TRP A 116 -1.45 -2.32 8.29
N GLY A 117 -1.75 -1.34 7.44
CA GLY A 117 -0.74 -0.38 6.96
C GLY A 117 -0.08 0.37 8.14
N THR A 118 -0.90 0.94 9.03
CA THR A 118 -0.42 1.63 10.23
C THR A 118 0.28 0.68 11.20
N CYS A 119 -0.23 -0.53 11.41
CA CYS A 119 0.42 -1.54 12.24
C CYS A 119 1.77 -1.99 11.67
N SER A 120 1.92 -2.06 10.34
CA SER A 120 3.18 -2.39 9.67
C SER A 120 4.24 -1.30 9.83
N ASP A 121 3.84 -0.03 9.87
CA ASP A 121 4.74 1.10 10.17
C ASP A 121 5.16 1.15 11.65
N LEU A 122 4.47 0.44 12.56
CA LEU A 122 4.74 0.46 14.01
C LEU A 122 5.37 -0.83 14.56
N MET A 123 4.95 -1.99 14.05
CA MET A 123 5.34 -3.32 14.55
C MET A 123 6.42 -4.00 13.68
N GLY A 124 6.81 -3.38 12.56
CA GLY A 124 7.70 -3.96 11.55
C GLY A 124 6.96 -4.53 10.34
N ARG A 125 7.64 -4.55 9.19
CA ARG A 125 7.08 -5.10 7.94
C ARG A 125 6.92 -6.61 8.04
N SER A 126 7.93 -7.30 8.59
CA SER A 126 7.96 -8.77 8.63
C SER A 126 6.86 -9.35 9.53
N THR A 127 6.56 -8.69 10.65
CA THR A 127 5.45 -9.10 11.54
C THR A 127 4.10 -8.93 10.87
N ALA A 128 3.83 -7.76 10.27
CA ALA A 128 2.55 -7.50 9.60
C ALA A 128 2.32 -8.43 8.38
N PHE A 129 3.36 -8.65 7.57
CA PHE A 129 3.35 -9.56 6.41
C PHE A 129 2.97 -11.01 6.76
N ASN A 130 3.39 -11.51 7.92
CA ASN A 130 3.03 -12.86 8.37
C ASN A 130 1.66 -12.88 9.07
N ALA A 131 1.35 -11.84 9.85
CA ALA A 131 0.10 -11.75 10.60
C ALA A 131 -1.14 -11.67 9.69
N THR A 132 -1.11 -10.87 8.62
CA THR A 132 -2.24 -10.73 7.69
C THR A 132 -2.65 -12.08 7.11
N LEU A 133 -1.70 -12.87 6.58
CA LEU A 133 -2.00 -14.17 5.98
C LEU A 133 -2.47 -15.22 7.02
N PHE A 134 -1.92 -15.18 8.25
CA PHE A 134 -2.41 -16.00 9.36
C PHE A 134 -3.87 -15.69 9.72
N PHE A 135 -4.21 -14.40 9.90
CA PHE A 135 -5.57 -13.99 10.22
C PHE A 135 -6.54 -14.28 9.08
N THR A 136 -6.12 -14.15 7.82
CA THR A 136 -6.90 -14.57 6.65
C THR A 136 -7.24 -16.06 6.72
N ALA A 137 -6.26 -16.93 7.01
CA ALA A 137 -6.50 -18.35 7.18
C ALA A 137 -7.44 -18.65 8.37
N LEU A 138 -7.18 -18.03 9.53
CA LEU A 138 -7.96 -18.21 10.75
C LEU A 138 -9.43 -17.80 10.57
N PHE A 139 -9.69 -16.58 10.10
CA PHE A 139 -11.06 -16.10 9.89
C PHE A 139 -11.77 -16.80 8.74
N GLY A 140 -11.03 -17.24 7.71
CA GLY A 140 -11.56 -18.08 6.63
C GLY A 140 -12.07 -19.45 7.13
N ILE A 141 -11.29 -20.11 7.99
CA ILE A 141 -11.71 -21.35 8.66
C ILE A 141 -12.89 -21.08 9.60
N LEU A 142 -12.83 -20.05 10.44
CA LEU A 142 -13.93 -19.69 11.36
C LEU A 142 -15.24 -19.37 10.62
N ALA A 143 -15.17 -18.73 9.45
CA ALA A 143 -16.35 -18.47 8.61
C ALA A 143 -17.06 -19.75 8.15
N SER A 144 -16.35 -20.88 8.00
CA SER A 144 -16.97 -22.17 7.70
C SER A 144 -17.82 -22.74 8.85
N PHE A 145 -17.58 -22.31 10.09
CA PHE A 145 -18.36 -22.72 11.27
C PHE A 145 -19.51 -21.74 11.59
N ALA A 146 -19.79 -20.78 10.70
CA ALA A 146 -20.92 -19.88 10.88
C ALA A 146 -22.25 -20.65 10.83
N ASN A 147 -23.05 -20.49 11.89
CA ASN A 147 -24.40 -21.05 12.03
C ASN A 147 -25.50 -19.97 11.91
N SER A 148 -25.12 -18.72 11.63
CA SER A 148 -26.06 -17.64 11.34
C SER A 148 -25.48 -16.69 10.28
N PHE A 149 -26.37 -16.05 9.53
CA PHE A 149 -26.00 -15.04 8.54
C PHE A 149 -25.16 -13.90 9.13
N LEU A 150 -25.51 -13.42 10.33
CA LEU A 150 -24.76 -12.36 11.01
C LEU A 150 -23.36 -12.83 11.41
N THR A 151 -23.23 -14.04 11.96
CA THR A 151 -21.93 -14.64 12.29
C THR A 151 -21.04 -14.76 11.05
N LEU A 152 -21.61 -15.16 9.91
CA LEU A 152 -20.89 -15.22 8.64
C LEU A 152 -20.40 -13.82 8.21
N CYS A 153 -21.26 -12.81 8.21
CA CYS A 153 -20.88 -11.44 7.86
C CYS A 153 -19.80 -10.86 8.79
N ILE A 154 -19.84 -11.17 10.09
CA ILE A 154 -18.79 -10.76 11.05
C ILE A 154 -17.47 -11.48 10.75
N ALA A 155 -17.49 -12.79 10.48
CA ALA A 155 -16.29 -13.54 10.12
C ALA A 155 -15.69 -13.05 8.78
N LEU A 156 -16.53 -12.78 7.78
CA LEU A 156 -16.12 -12.23 6.49
C LEU A 156 -15.60 -10.78 6.59
N PHE A 157 -16.08 -9.99 7.55
CA PHE A 157 -15.52 -8.67 7.85
C PHE A 157 -14.09 -8.78 8.41
N PHE A 158 -13.83 -9.69 9.36
CA PHE A 158 -12.48 -9.88 9.90
C PHE A 158 -11.52 -10.53 8.89
N LEU A 159 -12.00 -11.51 8.12
CA LEU A 159 -11.30 -12.05 6.95
C LEU A 159 -10.96 -10.94 5.94
N GLY A 160 -11.95 -10.11 5.60
CA GLY A 160 -11.79 -8.97 4.72
C GLY A 160 -10.75 -7.97 5.25
N SER A 161 -10.71 -7.73 6.56
CA SER A 161 -9.69 -6.89 7.20
C SER A 161 -8.28 -7.45 7.03
N ALA A 162 -8.10 -8.75 7.22
CA ALA A 162 -6.81 -9.41 7.01
C ALA A 162 -6.36 -9.35 5.54
N VAL A 163 -7.26 -9.66 4.59
CA VAL A 163 -7.06 -9.56 3.13
C VAL A 163 -6.82 -8.12 2.64
N GLY A 164 -7.51 -7.14 3.21
CA GLY A 164 -7.27 -5.74 2.90
C GLY A 164 -5.91 -5.24 3.41
N GLY A 165 -5.38 -5.88 4.45
CA GLY A 165 -4.08 -5.59 5.04
C GLY A 165 -2.90 -6.15 4.24
N SER A 166 -3.02 -7.33 3.63
CA SER A 166 -1.97 -7.94 2.80
C SER A 166 -1.57 -7.07 1.61
N MET A 167 -2.54 -6.44 0.92
CA MET A 167 -2.24 -5.59 -0.24
C MET A 167 -1.21 -4.47 0.02
N PRO A 168 -1.39 -3.58 1.01
CA PRO A 168 -0.39 -2.56 1.32
C PRO A 168 0.89 -3.14 1.92
N THR A 169 0.83 -4.17 2.79
CA THR A 169 2.05 -4.72 3.42
C THR A 169 2.97 -5.41 2.43
N ASP A 170 2.41 -6.21 1.54
CA ASP A 170 3.18 -7.03 0.60
C ASP A 170 3.78 -6.15 -0.51
N GLY A 171 3.05 -5.12 -0.93
CA GLY A 171 3.52 -4.13 -1.90
C GLY A 171 4.64 -3.22 -1.37
N THR A 172 4.52 -2.70 -0.13
CA THR A 172 5.58 -1.87 0.46
C THR A 172 6.83 -2.68 0.78
N LEU A 173 6.68 -3.84 1.43
CA LEU A 173 7.79 -4.73 1.74
C LEU A 173 8.62 -5.08 0.48
N LEU A 174 7.94 -5.40 -0.63
CA LEU A 174 8.59 -5.74 -1.88
C LEU A 174 9.33 -4.54 -2.51
N LEU A 175 8.72 -3.36 -2.52
CA LEU A 175 9.35 -2.11 -2.98
C LEU A 175 10.52 -1.66 -2.11
N GLU A 176 10.52 -2.00 -0.83
CA GLU A 176 11.60 -1.72 0.14
C GLU A 176 12.84 -2.62 -0.06
N HIS A 177 12.71 -3.74 -0.78
CA HIS A 177 13.80 -4.69 -1.07
C HIS A 177 14.23 -4.76 -2.56
N MET A 178 13.49 -4.11 -3.47
CA MET A 178 13.80 -4.12 -4.91
C MET A 178 14.71 -2.96 -5.37
N PRO A 179 15.73 -3.23 -6.21
CA PRO A 179 16.48 -2.21 -6.95
C PRO A 179 15.56 -1.32 -7.81
N LYS A 180 15.89 -0.03 -7.94
CA LYS A 180 15.06 0.98 -8.64
C LYS A 180 14.74 0.58 -10.08
N LYS A 181 15.74 0.07 -10.82
CA LYS A 181 15.58 -0.39 -12.21
C LYS A 181 14.62 -1.59 -12.39
N LYS A 182 14.27 -2.31 -11.32
CA LYS A 182 13.44 -3.53 -11.36
C LYS A 182 12.08 -3.39 -10.67
N GLN A 183 11.74 -2.22 -10.12
CA GLN A 183 10.45 -2.00 -9.43
C GLN A 183 9.20 -2.23 -10.30
N TYR A 184 9.33 -2.25 -11.63
CA TYR A 184 8.23 -2.65 -12.53
C TYR A 184 7.72 -4.08 -12.27
N LEU A 185 8.55 -4.99 -11.70
CA LEU A 185 8.14 -6.35 -11.34
C LEU A 185 7.01 -6.39 -10.28
N VAL A 186 6.74 -5.30 -9.55
CA VAL A 186 5.56 -5.21 -8.68
C VAL A 186 4.26 -5.40 -9.47
N THR A 187 4.22 -5.02 -10.75
CA THR A 187 3.07 -5.27 -11.63
C THR A 187 2.80 -6.76 -11.85
N ALA A 188 3.81 -7.64 -11.74
CA ALA A 188 3.64 -9.08 -11.86
C ALA A 188 2.79 -9.70 -10.73
N LEU A 189 2.62 -9.00 -9.60
CA LEU A 189 1.67 -9.41 -8.55
C LEU A 189 0.22 -9.47 -9.05
N SER A 190 -0.15 -8.72 -10.10
CA SER A 190 -1.46 -8.80 -10.75
C SER A 190 -1.73 -10.15 -11.45
N VAL A 191 -0.66 -10.86 -11.85
CA VAL A 191 -0.76 -12.21 -12.42
C VAL A 191 -1.13 -13.21 -11.33
N PHE A 192 -0.48 -13.13 -10.16
CA PHE A 192 -0.85 -13.92 -8.97
C PHE A 192 -2.27 -13.63 -8.50
N PHE A 193 -2.69 -12.36 -8.51
CA PHE A 193 -4.08 -11.96 -8.23
C PHE A 193 -5.06 -12.70 -9.15
N SER A 194 -4.78 -12.76 -10.47
CA SER A 194 -5.62 -13.50 -11.43
C SER A 194 -5.61 -15.01 -11.20
N PHE A 195 -4.48 -15.61 -10.82
CA PHE A 195 -4.43 -17.02 -10.42
C PHE A 195 -5.29 -17.32 -9.18
N GLY A 196 -5.46 -16.36 -8.27
CA GLY A 196 -6.29 -16.49 -7.08
C GLY A 196 -7.76 -16.76 -7.38
N SER A 197 -8.36 -16.04 -8.34
CA SER A 197 -9.76 -16.27 -8.72
C SER A 197 -9.95 -17.61 -9.44
N VAL A 198 -8.99 -18.01 -10.30
CA VAL A 198 -8.99 -19.34 -10.94
C VAL A 198 -8.93 -20.46 -9.88
N LEU A 199 -8.04 -20.33 -8.89
CA LEU A 199 -7.92 -21.29 -7.80
C LEU A 199 -9.24 -21.41 -7.01
N ALA A 200 -9.87 -20.30 -6.65
CA ALA A 200 -11.17 -20.30 -5.97
C ALA A 200 -12.27 -20.98 -6.82
N ALA A 201 -12.33 -20.67 -8.12
CA ALA A 201 -13.31 -21.25 -9.04
C ALA A 201 -13.12 -22.76 -9.24
N VAL A 202 -11.88 -23.24 -9.37
CA VAL A 202 -11.57 -24.67 -9.52
C VAL A 202 -11.86 -25.45 -8.24
N VAL A 203 -11.46 -24.93 -7.07
CA VAL A 203 -11.79 -25.59 -5.79
C VAL A 203 -13.31 -25.61 -5.56
N ALA A 204 -14.03 -24.55 -5.95
CA ALA A 204 -15.48 -24.53 -5.89
C ALA A 204 -16.14 -25.57 -6.81
N LEU A 205 -15.67 -25.68 -8.07
CA LEU A 205 -16.14 -26.69 -9.02
C LEU A 205 -15.99 -28.13 -8.49
N LEU A 206 -14.91 -28.41 -7.74
CA LEU A 206 -14.68 -29.74 -7.16
C LEU A 206 -15.55 -30.04 -5.92
N LEU A 207 -15.91 -29.01 -5.14
CA LEU A 207 -16.58 -29.18 -3.85
C LEU A 207 -18.09 -28.90 -3.87
N LEU A 208 -18.55 -27.86 -4.58
CA LEU A 208 -19.95 -27.43 -4.52
C LEU A 208 -20.93 -28.43 -5.16
N PRO A 209 -20.72 -28.95 -6.39
CA PRO A 209 -21.69 -29.84 -7.06
C PRO A 209 -22.04 -31.10 -6.27
N ARG A 210 -21.08 -31.63 -5.49
CA ARG A 210 -21.25 -32.86 -4.71
C ARG A 210 -21.86 -32.65 -3.32
N ASN A 211 -21.80 -31.43 -2.79
CA ASN A 211 -22.11 -31.12 -1.39
C ASN A 211 -23.12 -29.98 -1.23
N SER A 212 -23.83 -29.62 -2.30
CA SER A 212 -24.85 -28.56 -2.29
C SER A 212 -26.16 -29.05 -2.90
N CYS A 213 -27.27 -28.47 -2.47
CA CYS A 213 -28.56 -28.74 -3.08
C CYS A 213 -28.55 -28.40 -4.59
N PRO A 214 -29.14 -29.25 -5.46
CA PRO A 214 -29.34 -28.90 -6.86
C PRO A 214 -30.35 -27.76 -6.99
N VAL A 215 -30.34 -27.08 -8.15
CA VAL A 215 -31.27 -25.97 -8.48
C VAL A 215 -32.71 -26.47 -8.77
N SER A 216 -32.93 -27.78 -8.74
CA SER A 216 -34.21 -28.44 -9.00
C SER A 216 -35.23 -28.29 -7.87
N THR A 217 -36.52 -28.42 -8.19
CA THR A 217 -37.67 -28.33 -7.27
C THR A 217 -37.82 -29.47 -6.25
N ILE A 218 -36.77 -30.28 -6.05
CA ILE A 218 -36.79 -31.42 -5.12
C ILE A 218 -36.51 -30.89 -3.70
N PRO A 219 -37.30 -31.26 -2.68
CA PRO A 219 -37.01 -30.87 -1.30
C PRO A 219 -35.64 -31.41 -0.87
N CYS A 220 -34.76 -30.49 -0.50
CA CYS A 220 -33.39 -30.76 -0.08
C CYS A 220 -33.27 -30.44 1.42
N ASP A 221 -32.56 -31.29 2.18
CA ASP A 221 -32.26 -30.99 3.58
C ASP A 221 -31.15 -29.92 3.63
N MET A 222 -31.52 -28.69 3.98
CA MET A 222 -30.61 -27.56 3.94
C MET A 222 -29.45 -27.64 4.95
N ASP A 223 -29.63 -28.40 6.04
CA ASP A 223 -28.62 -28.54 7.10
C ASP A 223 -27.65 -29.69 6.83
N ILE A 224 -28.09 -30.74 6.15
CA ILE A 224 -27.24 -31.89 5.82
C ILE A 224 -26.65 -31.77 4.40
N GLN A 225 -27.44 -31.35 3.41
CA GLN A 225 -27.11 -31.45 1.98
C GLN A 225 -26.61 -30.14 1.36
N ASN A 226 -26.65 -29.00 2.07
CA ASN A 226 -26.12 -27.71 1.58
C ASN A 226 -24.86 -27.23 2.32
N GLN A 227 -23.96 -28.14 2.70
CA GLN A 227 -22.73 -27.81 3.45
C GLN A 227 -21.53 -27.44 2.53
N GLY A 228 -21.67 -27.52 1.22
CA GLY A 228 -20.59 -27.28 0.23
C GLY A 228 -19.94 -25.90 0.32
N TRP A 229 -20.70 -24.86 0.70
CA TRP A 229 -20.13 -23.52 0.92
C TRP A 229 -19.20 -23.48 2.15
N LYS A 230 -19.52 -24.22 3.23
CA LYS A 230 -18.63 -24.35 4.40
C LYS A 230 -17.37 -25.13 4.05
N TYR A 231 -17.49 -26.23 3.29
CA TYR A 231 -16.33 -27.00 2.84
C TYR A 231 -15.41 -26.19 1.92
N LEU A 232 -15.96 -25.33 1.05
CA LEU A 232 -15.16 -24.40 0.26
C LEU A 232 -14.39 -23.41 1.15
N LEU A 233 -15.08 -22.71 2.07
CA LEU A 233 -14.44 -21.78 3.01
C LEU A 233 -13.33 -22.45 3.84
N SER A 234 -13.60 -23.65 4.39
CA SER A 234 -12.62 -24.40 5.17
C SER A 234 -11.40 -24.83 4.33
N THR A 235 -11.63 -25.28 3.09
CA THR A 235 -10.56 -25.71 2.18
C THR A 235 -9.70 -24.54 1.72
N LEU A 236 -10.29 -23.39 1.37
CA LEU A 236 -9.56 -22.17 1.05
C LEU A 236 -8.82 -21.59 2.28
N GLY A 237 -9.40 -21.77 3.47
CA GLY A 237 -8.76 -21.52 4.76
C GLY A 237 -7.48 -22.33 4.97
N LEU A 238 -7.55 -23.65 4.76
CA LEU A 238 -6.40 -24.55 4.82
C LEU A 238 -5.35 -24.27 3.72
N ILE A 239 -5.79 -23.89 2.53
CA ILE A 239 -4.90 -23.45 1.43
C ILE A 239 -4.19 -22.14 1.79
N THR A 240 -4.87 -21.18 2.42
CA THR A 240 -4.20 -19.96 2.93
C THR A 240 -3.26 -20.29 4.10
N LEU A 241 -3.65 -21.23 4.98
CA LEU A 241 -2.79 -21.68 6.08
C LEU A 241 -1.50 -22.33 5.56
N SER A 242 -1.56 -23.09 4.46
CA SER A 242 -0.36 -23.66 3.84
C SER A 242 0.55 -22.59 3.23
N MET A 243 0.00 -21.52 2.65
CA MET A 243 0.79 -20.35 2.21
C MET A 243 1.45 -19.60 3.38
N PHE A 244 0.75 -19.46 4.51
CA PHE A 244 1.32 -18.88 5.73
C PHE A 244 2.45 -19.75 6.31
N LEU A 245 2.24 -21.07 6.39
CA LEU A 245 3.30 -22.00 6.80
C LEU A 245 4.47 -21.98 5.82
N ALA A 246 4.23 -21.82 4.52
CA ALA A 246 5.27 -21.66 3.52
C ALA A 246 6.09 -20.37 3.73
N ARG A 247 5.44 -19.24 4.08
CA ARG A 247 6.10 -17.98 4.47
C ARG A 247 7.02 -18.14 5.68
N ILE A 248 6.70 -19.02 6.64
CA ILE A 248 7.53 -19.25 7.83
C ILE A 248 8.63 -20.29 7.59
N VAL A 249 8.30 -21.40 6.93
CA VAL A 249 9.19 -22.59 6.85
C VAL A 249 10.24 -22.45 5.74
N PHE A 250 9.88 -21.92 4.57
CA PHE A 250 10.81 -21.88 3.43
C PHE A 250 11.67 -20.62 3.38
N PHE A 251 11.28 -19.54 4.06
CA PHE A 251 11.95 -18.24 3.93
C PHE A 251 11.81 -17.37 5.17
N ARG A 252 12.89 -17.25 5.97
CA ARG A 252 12.91 -16.31 7.08
C ARG A 252 13.13 -14.89 6.55
N LEU A 253 12.02 -14.18 6.35
CA LEU A 253 12.00 -12.78 5.94
C LEU A 253 12.74 -11.90 6.97
N HIS A 254 13.84 -11.28 6.53
CA HIS A 254 14.54 -10.26 7.32
C HIS A 254 13.72 -8.96 7.33
N GLU A 255 13.85 -8.19 8.40
CA GLU A 255 13.13 -6.93 8.54
C GLU A 255 13.68 -5.88 7.55
N SER A 256 12.78 -5.04 7.03
CA SER A 256 13.07 -4.11 5.95
C SER A 256 14.21 -3.14 6.32
N PRO A 257 15.27 -3.03 5.49
CA PRO A 257 16.34 -2.07 5.72
C PRO A 257 15.85 -0.62 5.81
N ARG A 258 14.89 -0.21 4.95
CA ARG A 258 14.27 1.13 5.00
C ARG A 258 13.49 1.34 6.30
N TYR A 259 12.72 0.34 6.76
CA TYR A 259 12.03 0.40 8.04
C TYR A 259 13.02 0.56 9.21
N LEU A 260 14.08 -0.25 9.24
CA LEU A 260 15.09 -0.23 10.30
C LEU A 260 15.82 1.11 10.39
N VAL A 261 16.18 1.73 9.26
CA VAL A 261 16.75 3.10 9.23
C VAL A 261 15.75 4.13 9.76
N HIS A 262 14.50 4.12 9.29
CA HIS A 262 13.47 5.04 9.77
C HIS A 262 13.09 4.84 11.25
N ALA A 263 13.25 3.61 11.77
CA ALA A 263 13.08 3.28 13.19
C ALA A 263 14.28 3.66 14.07
N GLY A 264 15.33 4.29 13.51
CA GLY A 264 16.54 4.68 14.24
C GLY A 264 17.50 3.53 14.55
N ARG A 265 17.43 2.42 13.80
CA ARG A 265 18.21 1.19 13.99
C ARG A 265 19.12 0.89 12.78
N PRO A 266 19.99 1.82 12.33
CA PRO A 266 20.79 1.65 11.10
C PRO A 266 21.78 0.47 11.17
N GLN A 267 22.29 0.14 12.36
CA GLN A 267 23.17 -1.03 12.56
C GLN A 267 22.49 -2.35 12.19
N GLU A 268 21.20 -2.49 12.48
CA GLU A 268 20.42 -3.68 12.10
C GLU A 268 20.07 -3.69 10.61
N ALA A 269 19.90 -2.51 10.00
CA ALA A 269 19.72 -2.40 8.55
C ALA A 269 20.98 -2.88 7.80
N VAL A 270 22.18 -2.52 8.26
CA VAL A 270 23.46 -3.07 7.74
C VAL A 270 23.48 -4.61 7.85
N GLN A 271 23.15 -5.16 9.02
CA GLN A 271 23.10 -6.62 9.22
C GLN A 271 22.07 -7.30 8.30
N SER A 272 20.89 -6.71 8.13
CA SER A 272 19.85 -7.20 7.21
C SER A 272 20.36 -7.22 5.76
N LEU A 273 20.99 -6.14 5.29
CA LEU A 273 21.56 -6.04 3.95
C LEU A 273 22.71 -7.03 3.71
N GLN A 274 23.61 -7.21 4.69
CA GLN A 274 24.67 -8.22 4.62
C GLN A 274 24.11 -9.66 4.54
N LEU A 275 23.02 -9.95 5.26
CA LEU A 275 22.34 -11.24 5.19
C LEU A 275 21.62 -11.46 3.84
N ILE A 276 21.02 -10.42 3.27
CA ILE A 276 20.41 -10.44 1.93
C ILE A 276 21.49 -10.66 0.86
N SER A 277 22.62 -9.94 0.92
CA SER A 277 23.78 -10.14 0.03
C SER A 277 24.25 -11.59 0.08
N ARG A 278 24.49 -12.13 1.29
CA ARG A 278 24.90 -13.54 1.48
C ARG A 278 23.89 -14.54 0.93
N PHE A 279 22.58 -14.29 1.07
CA PHE A 279 21.53 -15.14 0.49
C PHE A 279 21.55 -15.09 -1.05
N ASN A 280 21.92 -13.96 -1.63
CA ASN A 280 22.10 -13.78 -3.08
C ASN A 280 23.42 -14.34 -3.61
N GLY A 281 24.29 -14.89 -2.76
CA GLY A 281 25.61 -15.43 -3.14
C GLY A 281 26.73 -14.39 -3.19
N SER A 282 26.45 -13.11 -2.93
CA SER A 282 27.47 -12.07 -2.80
C SER A 282 27.90 -11.89 -1.33
N ALA A 283 29.11 -11.41 -1.10
CA ALA A 283 29.66 -11.19 0.24
C ALA A 283 30.12 -9.74 0.44
N LEU A 284 29.23 -8.79 0.16
CA LEU A 284 29.51 -7.35 0.32
C LEU A 284 29.73 -7.03 1.80
N SER A 285 30.91 -6.51 2.13
CA SER A 285 31.18 -5.82 3.40
C SER A 285 30.52 -4.44 3.36
N LEU A 286 29.51 -4.23 4.20
CA LEU A 286 28.76 -2.98 4.29
C LEU A 286 28.98 -2.33 5.66
N GLU A 287 29.15 -1.02 5.68
CA GLU A 287 29.37 -0.18 6.87
C GLU A 287 28.17 0.75 7.14
N LEU A 288 28.21 1.56 8.21
CA LEU A 288 27.10 2.49 8.51
C LEU A 288 26.90 3.58 7.44
N GLY A 289 27.97 4.00 6.76
CA GLY A 289 27.91 4.99 5.68
C GLY A 289 27.11 4.54 4.46
N ASP A 290 27.00 3.22 4.23
CA ASP A 290 26.21 2.63 3.15
C ASP A 290 24.69 2.70 3.38
N VAL A 291 24.26 3.16 4.56
CA VAL A 291 22.90 2.97 5.08
C VAL A 291 22.29 4.24 5.68
N ALA A 292 23.11 5.09 6.31
CA ALA A 292 22.68 6.35 6.90
C ALA A 292 23.61 7.50 6.48
N ASP A 293 23.02 8.67 6.24
CA ASP A 293 23.78 9.89 5.96
C ASP A 293 24.66 10.23 7.17
N VAL A 294 25.98 10.12 7.02
CA VAL A 294 26.93 10.56 8.05
C VAL A 294 26.97 12.08 8.01
N HIS A 295 26.11 12.73 8.79
CA HIS A 295 26.35 14.11 9.18
C HIS A 295 27.65 14.15 9.99
N PRO A 296 28.68 14.90 9.55
CA PRO A 296 29.82 15.17 10.40
C PRO A 296 29.30 15.86 11.66
N GLU A 297 29.70 15.39 12.85
CA GLU A 297 29.52 16.21 14.04
C GLU A 297 30.22 17.56 13.78
N PRO A 298 29.59 18.70 14.12
CA PRO A 298 30.29 19.97 14.06
C PRO A 298 31.50 19.85 14.98
N ALA A 299 32.69 19.84 14.39
CA ALA A 299 33.94 19.62 15.11
C ALA A 299 33.96 20.50 16.36
N PRO A 300 34.29 19.95 17.55
CA PRO A 300 34.32 20.73 18.77
C PRO A 300 35.24 21.92 18.52
N THR A 301 34.68 23.12 18.57
CA THR A 301 35.41 24.35 18.30
C THR A 301 36.56 24.43 19.28
N SER A 302 37.77 24.11 18.81
CA SER A 302 38.98 24.28 19.61
C SER A 302 38.99 25.72 20.08
N ALA A 303 38.96 25.90 21.40
CA ALA A 303 38.87 27.23 21.98
C ALA A 303 39.97 28.11 21.39
N LEU A 304 39.60 29.32 20.99
CA LEU A 304 40.54 30.32 20.49
C LEU A 304 41.63 30.54 21.54
N ASP A 305 42.85 30.10 21.25
CA ASP A 305 44.03 30.52 22.00
C ASP A 305 44.10 32.06 21.92
N PRO A 306 44.16 32.78 23.05
CA PRO A 306 44.23 34.22 23.03
C PRO A 306 45.60 34.68 22.52
N GLU A 307 45.61 35.50 21.46
CA GLU A 307 46.83 36.11 20.93
C GLU A 307 47.66 36.80 22.06
N PRO A 308 48.98 36.56 22.13
CA PRO A 308 49.84 37.34 23.02
C PRO A 308 49.93 38.78 22.51
N ARG A 309 49.65 39.73 23.40
CA ARG A 309 49.71 41.17 23.09
C ARG A 309 51.08 41.59 22.56
N LYS A 310 51.07 42.43 21.51
CA LYS A 310 52.25 43.14 21.03
C LYS A 310 52.86 44.00 22.14
N SER A 311 54.17 43.87 22.33
CA SER A 311 55.05 44.90 22.90
C SER A 311 55.99 45.36 21.79
N GLU A 312 55.92 46.63 21.41
CA GLU A 312 56.96 47.27 20.59
C GLU A 312 58.22 47.43 21.46
N ASP A 313 59.41 47.03 20.95
CA ASP A 313 60.56 47.94 21.02
C ASP A 313 61.75 47.57 20.09
N THR A 314 62.27 48.64 19.46
CA THR A 314 63.62 48.95 18.93
C THR A 314 64.60 47.94 18.25
N HIS A 315 65.05 48.38 17.05
CA HIS A 315 66.38 48.27 16.41
C HIS A 315 67.02 46.93 15.96
N GLY A 316 67.44 46.87 14.68
CA GLY A 316 68.50 45.97 14.19
C GLY A 316 68.43 45.67 12.67
N THR A 317 69.40 46.16 11.89
CA THR A 317 69.47 46.04 10.41
C THR A 317 70.27 44.79 9.94
N PRO A 318 70.43 44.47 8.63
CA PRO A 318 70.14 43.12 8.11
C PRO A 318 71.38 42.28 7.76
N THR A 319 71.19 40.97 7.51
CA THR A 319 72.10 40.18 6.66
C THR A 319 71.41 39.01 5.96
N SER A 320 71.73 38.87 4.68
CA SER A 320 71.74 37.64 3.86
C SER A 320 73.11 37.64 3.12
N PRO A 321 73.50 36.66 2.27
CA PRO A 321 72.93 35.37 1.85
C PRO A 321 74.01 34.25 2.16
N PRO A 322 74.35 33.18 1.37
CA PRO A 322 73.82 32.66 0.10
C PRO A 322 73.67 31.13 -0.08
N ARG A 323 73.16 30.79 -1.28
CA ARG A 323 73.15 29.49 -1.96
C ARG A 323 74.53 28.80 -2.06
N THR A 324 74.51 27.47 -2.02
CA THR A 324 75.07 26.47 -2.99
C THR A 324 74.82 25.06 -2.40
N GLY A 325 74.72 23.94 -3.13
CA GLY A 325 74.66 23.69 -4.58
C GLY A 325 75.03 22.22 -4.89
N ILE A 326 74.27 21.57 -5.78
CA ILE A 326 74.71 20.47 -6.70
C ILE A 326 75.38 19.21 -6.06
N LEU A 327 74.74 18.03 -6.15
CA LEU A 327 75.03 17.01 -7.20
C LEU A 327 74.12 15.77 -7.06
N SER A 328 73.83 15.15 -8.20
CA SER A 328 73.14 13.86 -8.37
C SER A 328 73.99 12.63 -8.02
N THR A 329 73.36 11.54 -7.55
CA THR A 329 73.40 10.24 -8.27
C THR A 329 72.43 9.18 -7.72
N GLU A 330 71.94 8.37 -8.66
CA GLU A 330 71.54 6.95 -8.56
C GLU A 330 70.29 6.49 -7.79
N SER A 331 69.77 5.37 -8.29
CA SER A 331 68.43 4.85 -8.10
C SER A 331 68.47 3.37 -7.73
N THR A 332 67.95 2.99 -6.56
CA THR A 332 67.64 1.58 -6.29
C THR A 332 66.35 1.38 -5.48
N VAL A 333 65.49 0.58 -6.10
CA VAL A 333 64.25 -0.06 -5.64
C VAL A 333 64.32 -0.63 -4.20
N ALA A 334 63.20 -0.48 -3.44
CA ALA A 334 62.52 -1.52 -2.62
C ALA A 334 61.97 -1.05 -1.25
N ARG A 335 60.63 -0.84 -1.23
CA ARG A 335 59.67 -1.48 -0.31
C ARG A 335 59.86 -1.32 1.21
N ALA A 336 59.08 -0.40 1.80
CA ALA A 336 58.85 -0.31 3.24
C ALA A 336 57.87 -1.39 3.75
N THR A 337 58.09 -1.88 4.97
CA THR A 337 57.10 -2.63 5.76
C THR A 337 57.24 -2.22 7.23
N LEU A 338 56.25 -1.53 7.77
CA LEU A 338 56.18 -1.20 9.20
C LEU A 338 55.65 -2.41 9.99
N VAL A 339 56.38 -2.81 11.03
CA VAL A 339 55.96 -3.87 11.96
C VAL A 339 55.65 -3.21 13.31
N THR A 340 54.42 -3.36 13.78
CA THR A 340 54.04 -3.03 15.16
C THR A 340 53.59 -4.31 15.85
N GLN A 341 54.39 -4.81 16.79
CA GLN A 341 54.09 -6.03 17.54
C GLN A 341 53.03 -5.79 18.61
N TYR A 342 52.03 -6.67 18.68
CA TYR A 342 51.18 -6.87 19.85
C TYR A 342 51.80 -7.96 20.75
N ALA A 343 51.78 -7.75 22.06
CA ALA A 343 52.10 -8.77 23.06
C ALA A 343 50.99 -8.82 24.12
N SER A 344 50.61 -10.04 24.52
CA SER A 344 49.46 -10.32 25.38
C SER A 344 49.87 -11.05 26.65
N THR A 345 49.36 -10.59 27.79
CA THR A 345 49.21 -11.30 29.07
C THR A 345 48.06 -10.59 29.83
N GLY A 346 47.14 -11.24 30.54
CA GLY A 346 46.95 -12.67 30.80
C GLY A 346 46.11 -12.89 32.07
N GLU A 347 44.87 -13.36 31.89
CA GLU A 347 43.98 -14.05 32.85
C GLU A 347 43.47 -13.36 34.16
N SER A 348 42.40 -13.97 34.69
CA SER A 348 41.39 -13.46 35.66
C SER A 348 41.69 -13.96 37.11
N PRO A 349 40.78 -14.14 38.12
CA PRO A 349 39.31 -14.07 38.25
C PRO A 349 38.90 -12.99 39.33
N PRO A 350 37.77 -12.99 40.11
CA PRO A 350 36.61 -13.90 40.24
C PRO A 350 35.23 -13.18 40.17
N VAL A 351 34.28 -13.55 41.06
CA VAL A 351 32.81 -13.43 40.92
C VAL A 351 32.12 -13.31 42.31
N LEU A 352 30.86 -12.83 42.36
CA LEU A 352 29.91 -12.76 43.51
C LEU A 352 30.20 -11.64 44.55
N GLU A 353 29.25 -10.99 45.24
CA GLU A 353 27.80 -11.24 45.49
C GLU A 353 26.91 -9.96 45.47
N SER A 354 25.60 -10.20 45.71
CA SER A 354 24.61 -9.30 46.35
C SER A 354 23.84 -8.34 45.42
N HIS A 355 22.60 -7.90 45.71
CA HIS A 355 21.64 -8.24 46.80
C HIS A 355 20.18 -8.24 46.25
N SER A 356 19.23 -8.79 47.02
CA SER A 356 17.78 -8.57 46.89
C SER A 356 17.21 -8.12 48.24
N PHE A 357 16.21 -7.21 48.28
CA PHE A 357 15.08 -7.24 49.24
C PHE A 357 14.09 -6.04 49.10
N ALA A 358 12.83 -6.35 49.45
CA ALA A 358 11.79 -5.50 50.07
C ALA A 358 11.10 -4.33 49.32
N THR A 359 9.76 -4.43 49.31
CA THR A 359 8.76 -3.40 49.05
C THR A 359 8.49 -2.53 50.30
N PRO A 360 7.66 -1.49 50.16
CA PRO A 360 6.56 -1.33 51.12
C PRO A 360 5.19 -1.14 50.45
N ALA A 361 4.22 -1.95 50.90
CA ALA A 361 2.86 -1.50 51.14
C ALA A 361 2.81 -0.99 52.61
N GLU A 362 1.79 -0.36 53.19
CA GLU A 362 0.43 0.00 52.78
C GLU A 362 -0.05 1.07 53.79
N GLU A 363 -0.92 2.02 53.43
CA GLU A 363 -1.83 2.60 54.44
C GLU A 363 -3.12 3.12 53.78
N ASN A 364 -4.23 2.46 54.11
CA ASN A 364 -5.61 2.81 53.73
C ASN A 364 -6.38 3.22 55.02
N PRO A 365 -7.68 3.57 54.94
CA PRO A 365 -8.21 4.92 54.85
C PRO A 365 -8.89 5.34 56.19
N PRO A 366 -9.85 6.28 56.17
CA PRO A 366 -11.17 5.83 56.63
C PRO A 366 -12.33 6.25 55.73
N SER A 367 -13.46 5.56 55.92
CA SER A 367 -14.68 5.71 55.14
C SER A 367 -15.88 6.09 56.02
N ALA A 368 -16.88 6.71 55.38
CA ALA A 368 -18.31 6.43 55.54
C ALA A 368 -19.21 7.22 56.54
N ILE A 369 -20.40 7.55 56.00
CA ILE A 369 -21.77 7.48 56.61
C ILE A 369 -22.42 8.73 57.27
N PHE A 370 -23.50 9.18 56.58
CA PHE A 370 -24.79 9.77 57.01
C PHE A 370 -24.88 11.01 57.93
N GLY A 371 -25.75 11.98 57.55
CA GLY A 371 -26.25 13.01 58.48
C GLY A 371 -26.97 14.25 57.88
N THR A 372 -28.21 14.07 57.42
CA THR A 372 -29.37 15.02 57.51
C THR A 372 -29.22 16.57 57.48
N THR A 373 -29.89 17.18 56.47
CA THR A 373 -30.76 18.40 56.52
C THR A 373 -30.26 19.76 57.03
N THR A 374 -30.23 20.76 56.12
CA THR A 374 -31.02 22.04 56.06
C THR A 374 -30.50 22.84 54.84
N ALA A 375 -31.21 23.09 53.73
CA ALA A 375 -32.51 23.74 53.52
C ALA A 375 -32.56 25.25 53.86
N VAL A 376 -32.19 26.12 52.90
CA VAL A 376 -32.89 27.37 52.53
C VAL A 376 -32.58 27.71 51.05
N ASP A 377 -33.63 27.70 50.21
CA ASP A 377 -33.86 28.49 48.98
C ASP A 377 -35.07 29.42 49.32
N PRO A 378 -35.54 30.41 48.51
CA PRO A 378 -35.42 30.62 47.05
C PRO A 378 -34.88 32.04 46.71
N ASP A 379 -34.88 32.64 45.51
CA ASP A 379 -35.78 32.78 44.35
C ASP A 379 -34.91 33.27 43.14
N ALA A 380 -35.30 33.36 41.87
CA ALA A 380 -36.30 32.78 40.98
C ALA A 380 -36.17 33.54 39.63
N ASP A 381 -36.33 32.82 38.51
CA ASP A 381 -36.84 33.29 37.21
C ASP A 381 -36.17 34.38 36.31
N LYS A 382 -35.88 33.91 35.08
CA LYS A 382 -36.24 34.46 33.74
C LYS A 382 -35.32 35.43 32.96
N GLU A 383 -34.89 34.88 31.81
CA GLU A 383 -34.62 35.48 30.49
C GLU A 383 -35.70 36.47 29.95
N PRO A 384 -35.47 37.17 28.81
CA PRO A 384 -34.21 37.65 28.21
C PRO A 384 -34.30 39.09 27.63
N SER A 385 -33.23 39.50 26.93
CA SER A 385 -33.20 40.35 25.71
C SER A 385 -32.69 41.80 25.74
N GLU A 386 -31.87 42.06 24.70
CA GLU A 386 -31.62 43.31 23.96
C GLU A 386 -30.61 44.42 24.39
N THR A 387 -29.84 44.80 23.36
CA THR A 387 -29.14 46.08 23.08
C THR A 387 -27.81 46.47 23.76
N LEU A 388 -26.80 46.55 22.87
CA LEU A 388 -25.56 47.37 22.89
C LEU A 388 -25.87 48.90 22.89
N PRO A 389 -24.89 49.85 22.99
CA PRO A 389 -23.41 49.73 22.91
C PRO A 389 -22.56 50.59 23.90
N SER A 390 -21.23 50.41 23.80
CA SER A 390 -20.17 51.44 23.93
C SER A 390 -20.01 52.31 25.19
N THR A 391 -18.82 52.29 25.77
CA THR A 391 -18.13 53.53 26.24
C THR A 391 -16.64 53.48 25.90
N SER A 392 -16.05 54.66 25.71
CA SER A 392 -14.70 54.86 25.19
C SER A 392 -13.78 55.53 26.20
N ALA A 393 -12.50 55.18 26.16
CA ALA A 393 -11.32 56.06 26.37
C ALA A 393 -11.27 56.99 27.60
N ALA A 394 -10.21 56.81 28.40
CA ALA A 394 -9.54 57.91 29.11
C ALA A 394 -8.20 58.21 28.40
N SER A 395 -7.83 59.48 28.28
CA SER A 395 -6.67 59.95 27.52
C SER A 395 -5.69 60.77 28.36
N THR A 396 -4.41 60.79 27.98
CA THR A 396 -3.46 61.85 28.39
C THR A 396 -2.40 62.10 27.30
N ALA A 397 -1.90 63.33 27.21
CA ALA A 397 -1.15 63.93 26.09
C ALA A 397 0.29 63.36 25.89
N ARG A 398 0.82 63.14 24.66
CA ARG A 398 1.44 64.08 23.65
C ARG A 398 2.82 64.64 24.12
N PRO A 399 3.82 65.00 23.25
CA PRO A 399 3.98 64.99 21.79
C PRO A 399 5.15 64.04 21.33
N SER A 400 5.75 64.04 20.11
CA SER A 400 5.87 64.99 18.99
C SER A 400 6.05 64.30 17.63
N ARG A 401 5.91 65.06 16.53
CA ARG A 401 5.91 64.57 15.14
C ARG A 401 7.08 65.19 14.37
N VAL A 402 7.88 64.38 13.67
CA VAL A 402 8.84 64.85 12.66
C VAL A 402 8.49 64.20 11.32
N SER A 403 8.44 65.02 10.26
CA SER A 403 8.03 64.60 8.92
C SER A 403 9.16 64.84 7.91
N ARG A 404 9.37 63.91 6.97
CA ARG A 404 10.13 64.14 5.73
C ARG A 404 9.43 63.47 4.52
N PRO A 405 9.72 63.92 3.28
CA PRO A 405 8.74 63.98 2.18
C PRO A 405 8.72 62.74 1.25
N PRO A 406 7.75 62.64 0.31
CA PRO A 406 7.51 61.43 -0.48
C PRO A 406 8.35 61.34 -1.77
N LEU A 407 8.59 60.11 -2.23
CA LEU A 407 9.09 59.78 -3.57
C LEU A 407 8.28 58.63 -4.18
N THR A 408 8.29 58.54 -5.51
CA THR A 408 7.24 57.93 -6.34
C THR A 408 7.66 56.62 -7.04
N ALA A 409 6.62 55.85 -7.42
CA ALA A 409 6.57 54.86 -8.51
C ALA A 409 7.37 53.54 -8.41
N SER A 410 6.66 52.40 -8.36
CA SER A 410 6.47 51.46 -9.50
C SER A 410 6.08 50.02 -9.07
N GLY A 411 5.38 49.27 -9.94
CA GLY A 411 5.26 47.80 -9.86
C GLY A 411 4.04 47.18 -9.12
N PRO A 412 3.19 46.35 -9.76
CA PRO A 412 2.01 45.75 -9.12
C PRO A 412 2.24 44.33 -8.58
N SER A 413 2.15 44.13 -7.25
CA SER A 413 2.23 42.80 -6.60
C SER A 413 0.92 42.31 -5.97
N ARG A 414 -0.24 42.82 -6.41
CA ARG A 414 -1.57 42.35 -5.96
C ARG A 414 -2.03 41.09 -6.72
N ARG A 415 -1.46 39.92 -6.42
CA ARG A 415 -2.08 38.61 -6.76
C ARG A 415 -1.70 37.40 -5.90
N LEU A 416 -0.73 37.49 -4.97
CA LEU A 416 -0.30 36.35 -4.15
C LEU A 416 -0.94 36.26 -2.75
N SER A 417 -1.53 37.35 -2.23
CA SER A 417 -2.12 37.36 -0.87
C SER A 417 -3.51 36.69 -0.75
N ALA A 418 -4.14 36.32 -1.87
CA ALA A 418 -5.48 35.72 -1.89
C ALA A 418 -5.49 34.20 -1.63
N MET A 419 -4.43 33.47 -1.98
CA MET A 419 -4.35 32.02 -1.74
C MET A 419 -3.99 31.67 -0.30
N SER A 420 -3.09 32.44 0.34
CA SER A 420 -2.71 32.22 1.75
C SER A 420 -3.88 32.37 2.73
N LYS A 421 -4.83 33.28 2.48
CA LYS A 421 -5.99 33.48 3.37
C LYS A 421 -7.06 32.40 3.29
N ARG A 422 -7.07 31.55 2.25
CA ARG A 422 -8.16 30.58 2.03
C ARG A 422 -8.06 29.30 2.87
N SER A 423 -6.86 28.87 3.29
CA SER A 423 -6.71 27.71 4.20
C SER A 423 -7.08 28.03 5.65
N SER A 424 -6.95 29.29 6.06
CA SER A 424 -7.20 29.74 7.45
C SER A 424 -8.69 29.75 7.85
N MET A 425 -9.61 29.74 6.87
CA MET A 425 -11.04 30.04 7.12
C MET A 425 -11.90 28.83 7.53
N TYR A 426 -11.41 27.60 7.34
CA TYR A 426 -12.15 26.36 7.68
C TYR A 426 -11.61 25.62 8.93
N ASP A 427 -10.51 26.09 9.55
CA ASP A 427 -9.74 25.31 10.54
C ASP A 427 -9.99 25.68 12.03
N ARG A 428 -11.14 26.27 12.39
CA ARG A 428 -11.37 26.83 13.75
C ARG A 428 -12.29 26.06 14.71
N GLY A 429 -13.01 25.04 14.25
CA GLY A 429 -13.96 24.27 15.08
C GLY A 429 -13.51 22.84 15.40
N VAL A 430 -13.44 21.99 14.37
CA VAL A 430 -13.51 20.52 14.49
C VAL A 430 -12.40 19.90 15.35
N TYR A 431 -11.14 20.34 15.16
CA TYR A 431 -9.98 19.70 15.81
C TYR A 431 -9.75 20.07 17.28
N LYS A 432 -10.62 20.88 17.91
CA LYS A 432 -10.49 21.25 19.33
C LYS A 432 -10.91 20.15 20.30
N HIS A 433 -11.83 19.27 19.89
CA HIS A 433 -12.37 18.21 20.75
C HIS A 433 -11.61 16.88 20.65
N LEU A 434 -10.66 16.75 19.71
CA LEU A 434 -9.84 15.53 19.61
C LEU A 434 -8.65 15.56 20.59
N PRO A 435 -8.29 14.40 21.17
CA PRO A 435 -7.16 14.29 22.08
C PRO A 435 -5.83 14.56 21.35
N ARG A 436 -4.84 15.10 22.07
CA ARG A 436 -3.62 15.73 21.49
C ARG A 436 -2.83 14.81 20.55
N TRP A 437 -2.82 13.50 20.80
CA TRP A 437 -2.14 12.49 19.99
C TRP A 437 -2.74 12.30 18.58
N LEU A 438 -4.07 12.36 18.40
CA LEU A 438 -4.68 12.36 17.06
C LEU A 438 -4.58 13.72 16.36
N ARG A 439 -4.58 14.83 17.12
CA ARG A 439 -4.69 16.18 16.53
C ARG A 439 -3.54 16.54 15.59
N LYS A 440 -2.29 16.17 15.90
CA LYS A 440 -1.13 16.42 15.03
C LYS A 440 -1.18 15.64 13.71
N PRO A 441 -1.28 14.29 13.69
CA PRO A 441 -1.33 13.53 12.43
C PRO A 441 -2.58 13.84 11.62
N LEU A 442 -3.75 14.04 12.25
CA LEU A 442 -4.97 14.38 11.52
C LEU A 442 -4.90 15.76 10.84
N ARG A 443 -4.22 16.74 11.46
CA ARG A 443 -3.98 18.04 10.81
C ARG A 443 -3.06 17.91 9.62
N ALA A 444 -1.91 17.22 9.76
CA ALA A 444 -0.97 16.98 8.66
C ALA A 444 -1.61 16.19 7.50
N TRP A 445 -2.48 15.22 7.81
CA TRP A 445 -3.31 14.55 6.81
C TRP A 445 -4.27 15.52 6.13
N SER A 446 -5.01 16.34 6.89
CA SER A 446 -5.94 17.32 6.32
C SER A 446 -5.26 18.35 5.41
N GLU A 447 -4.04 18.79 5.75
CA GLU A 447 -3.23 19.67 4.92
C GLU A 447 -2.84 18.98 3.60
N ARG A 448 -2.47 17.70 3.63
CA ARG A 448 -2.22 16.90 2.41
C ARG A 448 -3.48 16.72 1.55
N VAL A 449 -4.65 16.47 2.16
CA VAL A 449 -5.92 16.40 1.43
C VAL A 449 -6.25 17.74 0.76
N MET A 450 -6.04 18.86 1.47
CA MET A 450 -6.26 20.20 0.91
C MET A 450 -5.28 20.55 -0.23
N MET A 451 -4.05 20.02 -0.22
CA MET A 451 -3.14 20.13 -1.37
C MET A 451 -3.66 19.39 -2.61
N VAL A 452 -4.22 18.19 -2.44
CA VAL A 452 -4.83 17.39 -3.52
C VAL A 452 -6.12 18.04 -4.07
N LEU A 453 -6.82 18.82 -3.25
CA LEU A 453 -8.00 19.62 -3.60
C LEU A 453 -7.69 21.08 -4.00
N SER A 454 -6.41 21.43 -4.19
CA SER A 454 -5.99 22.73 -4.70
C SER A 454 -6.54 22.99 -6.12
N PRO A 455 -6.75 24.25 -6.55
CA PRO A 455 -7.35 24.56 -7.85
C PRO A 455 -6.57 24.03 -9.07
N GLU A 456 -5.29 23.70 -8.89
CA GLU A 456 -4.43 23.04 -9.88
C GLU A 456 -4.82 21.57 -10.10
N TRP A 457 -5.05 20.84 -9.00
CA TRP A 457 -5.26 19.39 -9.02
C TRP A 457 -6.72 18.98 -8.95
N ILE A 458 -7.62 19.81 -8.39
CA ILE A 458 -9.01 19.45 -8.05
C ILE A 458 -9.79 18.78 -9.18
N ARG A 459 -9.65 19.22 -10.43
CA ARG A 459 -10.36 18.61 -11.57
C ARG A 459 -9.87 17.19 -11.83
N THR A 460 -8.56 17.01 -11.87
CA THR A 460 -7.90 15.73 -12.08
C THR A 460 -8.19 14.77 -10.93
N THR A 461 -8.04 15.25 -9.69
CA THR A 461 -8.41 14.54 -8.46
C THR A 461 -9.84 14.01 -8.51
N LEU A 462 -10.83 14.89 -8.73
CA LEU A 462 -12.24 14.49 -8.72
C LEU A 462 -12.58 13.52 -9.86
N LEU A 463 -12.00 13.69 -11.05
CA LEU A 463 -12.20 12.76 -12.17
C LEU A 463 -11.60 11.37 -11.89
N VAL A 464 -10.38 11.31 -11.34
CA VAL A 464 -9.76 10.03 -10.93
C VAL A 464 -10.58 9.36 -9.81
N TRP A 465 -10.95 10.11 -8.77
CA TRP A 465 -11.76 9.61 -7.66
C TRP A 465 -13.14 9.10 -8.10
N ALA A 466 -13.80 9.82 -9.03
CA ALA A 466 -15.04 9.37 -9.64
C ALA A 466 -14.83 8.10 -10.49
N ALA A 467 -13.78 8.03 -11.30
CA ALA A 467 -13.46 6.85 -12.11
C ALA A 467 -13.20 5.60 -11.26
N TRP A 468 -12.36 5.69 -10.21
CA TRP A 468 -12.11 4.58 -9.29
C TRP A 468 -13.36 4.08 -8.56
N CYS A 469 -14.20 5.01 -8.08
CA CYS A 469 -15.45 4.66 -7.43
C CYS A 469 -16.43 3.99 -8.42
N ALA A 470 -16.62 4.59 -9.59
CA ALA A 470 -17.55 4.10 -10.62
C ALA A 470 -17.11 2.75 -11.21
N MET A 471 -15.84 2.58 -11.56
CA MET A 471 -15.30 1.31 -12.05
C MET A 471 -15.44 0.19 -11.01
N SER A 472 -15.17 0.47 -9.73
CA SER A 472 -15.41 -0.52 -8.67
C SER A 472 -16.88 -0.84 -8.50
N LEU A 473 -17.76 0.18 -8.50
CA LEU A 473 -19.19 0.01 -8.34
C LEU A 473 -19.77 -0.87 -9.47
N ALA A 474 -19.42 -0.59 -10.73
CA ALA A 474 -19.87 -1.36 -11.88
C ALA A 474 -19.28 -2.78 -11.92
N TYR A 475 -17.96 -2.92 -11.71
CA TYR A 475 -17.29 -4.22 -11.75
C TYR A 475 -17.79 -5.15 -10.64
N THR A 476 -17.88 -4.66 -9.40
CA THR A 476 -18.35 -5.45 -8.26
C THR A 476 -19.82 -5.82 -8.41
N MET A 477 -20.67 -4.91 -8.93
CA MET A 477 -22.10 -5.17 -9.14
C MET A 477 -22.36 -6.28 -10.17
N PHE A 478 -21.52 -6.38 -11.21
CA PHE A 478 -21.54 -7.50 -12.14
C PHE A 478 -20.96 -8.79 -11.52
N ASN A 479 -19.71 -8.76 -11.03
CA ASN A 479 -18.98 -9.97 -10.65
C ASN A 479 -19.58 -10.69 -9.43
N VAL A 480 -20.03 -9.95 -8.40
CA VAL A 480 -20.61 -10.56 -7.18
C VAL A 480 -21.86 -11.39 -7.48
N PHE A 481 -22.68 -10.97 -8.45
CA PHE A 481 -23.89 -11.68 -8.84
C PHE A 481 -23.71 -12.58 -10.05
N LEU A 482 -22.52 -12.62 -10.69
CA LEU A 482 -22.27 -13.40 -11.89
C LEU A 482 -22.63 -14.90 -11.74
N PRO A 483 -22.27 -15.63 -10.66
CA PRO A 483 -22.67 -17.02 -10.50
C PRO A 483 -24.20 -17.18 -10.45
N LYS A 484 -24.91 -16.29 -9.75
CA LYS A 484 -26.38 -16.27 -9.68
C LYS A 484 -27.03 -15.95 -11.03
N LEU A 485 -26.42 -15.06 -11.82
CA LEU A 485 -26.88 -14.73 -13.17
C LEU A 485 -26.65 -15.90 -14.15
N LEU A 486 -25.53 -16.63 -14.05
CA LEU A 486 -25.25 -17.80 -14.87
C LEU A 486 -26.16 -18.99 -14.55
N GLU A 487 -26.48 -19.22 -13.27
CA GLU A 487 -27.47 -20.24 -12.86
C GLU A 487 -28.89 -19.92 -13.36
N THR A 488 -29.27 -18.65 -13.40
CA THR A 488 -30.67 -18.25 -13.71
C THR A 488 -30.91 -17.91 -15.19
N SER A 489 -29.90 -17.46 -15.94
CA SER A 489 -30.08 -17.03 -17.34
C SER A 489 -30.44 -18.19 -18.27
N SER A 490 -29.85 -19.39 -18.08
CA SER A 490 -30.08 -20.57 -18.93
C SER A 490 -31.45 -21.24 -18.76
N ALA A 491 -32.32 -20.77 -17.87
CA ALA A 491 -33.68 -21.31 -17.67
C ALA A 491 -34.66 -21.03 -18.85
N LYS A 492 -34.18 -20.50 -19.98
CA LYS A 492 -34.98 -20.18 -21.17
C LYS A 492 -34.81 -21.17 -22.34
N ASP A 493 -33.63 -21.75 -22.53
CA ASP A 493 -33.27 -22.40 -23.82
C ASP A 493 -33.85 -23.81 -24.02
N THR A 494 -34.25 -24.52 -22.94
CA THR A 494 -34.95 -25.81 -23.07
C THR A 494 -35.84 -26.10 -21.86
N PRO A 495 -37.14 -26.41 -22.03
CA PRO A 495 -38.05 -26.69 -20.90
C PRO A 495 -37.88 -28.07 -20.24
N SER A 496 -36.82 -28.83 -20.55
CA SER A 496 -36.65 -30.24 -20.13
C SER A 496 -35.46 -30.54 -19.21
N THR A 497 -34.47 -29.66 -19.04
CA THR A 497 -33.37 -29.85 -18.07
C THR A 497 -32.87 -28.50 -17.53
N PRO A 498 -33.01 -28.20 -16.22
CA PRO A 498 -32.31 -27.07 -15.62
C PRO A 498 -30.79 -27.31 -15.69
N LYS A 499 -30.04 -26.27 -16.04
CA LYS A 499 -28.57 -26.31 -16.12
C LYS A 499 -27.96 -26.78 -14.81
N SER A 500 -27.01 -27.72 -14.87
CA SER A 500 -26.41 -28.26 -13.66
C SER A 500 -25.55 -27.22 -12.93
N LEU A 501 -25.43 -27.35 -11.61
CA LEU A 501 -24.52 -26.53 -10.80
C LEU A 501 -23.06 -26.65 -11.29
N GLU A 502 -22.68 -27.83 -11.76
CA GLU A 502 -21.36 -28.08 -12.35
C GLU A 502 -21.13 -27.24 -13.62
N GLU A 503 -22.08 -27.19 -14.55
CA GLU A 503 -21.97 -26.37 -15.77
C GLU A 503 -21.89 -24.87 -15.47
N SER A 504 -22.66 -24.37 -14.49
CA SER A 504 -22.59 -22.97 -14.06
C SER A 504 -21.26 -22.63 -13.39
N LEU A 505 -20.66 -23.56 -12.65
CA LEU A 505 -19.32 -23.38 -12.07
C LEU A 505 -18.21 -23.49 -13.13
N TRP A 506 -18.37 -24.33 -14.15
CA TRP A 506 -17.50 -24.33 -15.33
C TRP A 506 -17.51 -22.98 -16.06
N ASP A 507 -18.66 -22.32 -16.19
CA ASP A 507 -18.73 -20.97 -16.76
C ASP A 507 -17.97 -19.94 -15.90
N VAL A 508 -18.01 -20.07 -14.57
CA VAL A 508 -17.21 -19.23 -13.65
C VAL A 508 -15.70 -19.52 -13.80
N VAL A 509 -15.30 -20.79 -13.93
CA VAL A 509 -13.90 -21.16 -14.21
C VAL A 509 -13.44 -20.54 -15.53
N ILE A 510 -14.22 -20.67 -16.60
CA ILE A 510 -13.93 -20.06 -17.92
C ILE A 510 -13.81 -18.53 -17.81
N PHE A 511 -14.72 -17.87 -17.07
CA PHE A 511 -14.65 -16.44 -16.79
C PHE A 511 -13.34 -16.06 -16.07
N THR A 512 -12.96 -16.75 -15.01
CA THR A 512 -11.72 -16.44 -14.26
C THR A 512 -10.45 -16.66 -15.08
N ILE A 513 -10.38 -17.73 -15.87
CA ILE A 513 -9.25 -18.01 -16.78
C ILE A 513 -9.12 -16.92 -17.84
N GLY A 514 -10.23 -16.39 -18.35
CA GLY A 514 -10.26 -15.24 -19.28
C GLY A 514 -9.62 -13.97 -18.71
N GLY A 515 -9.55 -13.84 -17.38
CA GLY A 515 -8.92 -12.70 -16.70
C GLY A 515 -7.38 -12.73 -16.75
N CYS A 516 -6.77 -13.91 -16.73
CA CYS A 516 -5.30 -14.06 -16.66
C CYS A 516 -4.56 -13.37 -17.83
N PRO A 517 -4.95 -13.55 -19.12
CA PRO A 517 -4.37 -12.78 -20.22
C PRO A 517 -4.64 -11.27 -20.13
N GLY A 518 -5.74 -10.87 -19.50
CA GLY A 518 -6.12 -9.47 -19.31
C GLY A 518 -5.13 -8.67 -18.46
N ALA A 519 -4.48 -9.31 -17.47
CA ALA A 519 -3.43 -8.66 -16.68
C ALA A 519 -2.19 -8.33 -17.53
N ILE A 520 -1.76 -9.28 -18.36
CA ILE A 520 -0.61 -9.13 -19.27
C ILE A 520 -0.94 -8.10 -20.36
N LEU A 521 -2.14 -8.17 -20.95
CA LEU A 521 -2.62 -7.19 -21.92
C LEU A 521 -2.70 -5.78 -21.31
N GLY A 522 -3.14 -5.65 -20.06
CA GLY A 522 -3.17 -4.39 -19.34
C GLY A 522 -1.77 -3.78 -19.16
N ALA A 523 -0.77 -4.59 -18.81
CA ALA A 523 0.62 -4.14 -18.74
C ALA A 523 1.13 -3.67 -20.11
N TYR A 524 0.90 -4.44 -21.18
CA TYR A 524 1.25 -4.05 -22.55
C TYR A 524 0.54 -2.77 -23.02
N LEU A 525 -0.74 -2.59 -22.67
CA LEU A 525 -1.52 -1.41 -23.03
C LEU A 525 -0.97 -0.11 -22.41
N ILE A 526 -0.34 -0.17 -21.24
CA ILE A 526 0.30 0.99 -20.59
C ILE A 526 1.47 1.54 -21.42
N GLU A 527 2.23 0.65 -22.07
CA GLU A 527 3.38 0.98 -22.90
C GLU A 527 3.00 1.18 -24.39
N SER A 528 1.79 0.78 -24.77
CA SER A 528 1.32 0.83 -26.16
C SER A 528 1.22 2.26 -26.72
N PRO A 529 1.41 2.44 -28.05
CA PRO A 529 1.37 3.76 -28.69
C PRO A 529 -0.01 4.42 -28.70
N LEU A 530 -1.07 3.72 -28.23
CA LEU A 530 -2.40 4.30 -28.08
C LEU A 530 -2.48 5.36 -26.97
N GLY A 531 -1.51 5.38 -26.04
CA GLY A 531 -1.53 6.26 -24.89
C GLY A 531 -2.42 5.74 -23.76
N ARG A 532 -2.18 6.24 -22.55
CA ARG A 532 -2.73 5.67 -21.31
C ARG A 532 -4.20 6.03 -21.11
N ARG A 533 -4.59 7.25 -21.49
CA ARG A 533 -5.97 7.73 -21.45
C ARG A 533 -6.89 6.91 -22.34
N TRP A 534 -6.46 6.64 -23.58
CA TRP A 534 -7.23 5.85 -24.54
C TRP A 534 -7.23 4.36 -24.19
N SER A 535 -6.13 3.83 -23.67
CA SER A 535 -6.08 2.45 -23.17
C SER A 535 -7.05 2.19 -22.02
N LEU A 536 -7.12 3.12 -21.04
CA LEU A 536 -8.08 3.01 -19.94
C LEU A 536 -9.52 3.25 -20.41
N ALA A 537 -9.78 4.29 -21.21
CA ALA A 537 -11.13 4.55 -21.72
C ALA A 537 -11.63 3.38 -22.61
N GLY A 538 -10.78 2.91 -23.53
CA GLY A 538 -11.08 1.82 -24.45
C GLY A 538 -11.40 0.52 -23.73
N SER A 539 -10.56 0.07 -22.79
CA SER A 539 -10.84 -1.12 -21.99
C SER A 539 -12.13 -0.99 -21.17
N THR A 540 -12.42 0.20 -20.62
CA THR A 540 -13.70 0.48 -19.92
C THR A 540 -14.91 0.37 -20.86
N PHE A 541 -14.86 0.97 -22.04
CA PHE A 541 -15.96 0.90 -23.02
C PHE A 541 -16.12 -0.51 -23.63
N ILE A 542 -15.04 -1.25 -23.83
CA ILE A 542 -15.06 -2.65 -24.27
C ILE A 542 -15.70 -3.53 -23.18
N THR A 543 -15.40 -3.28 -21.90
CA THR A 543 -16.07 -3.94 -20.77
C THR A 543 -17.57 -3.68 -20.80
N ALA A 544 -17.99 -2.42 -20.96
CA ALA A 544 -19.40 -2.04 -21.08
C ALA A 544 -20.08 -2.69 -22.29
N PHE A 545 -19.41 -2.77 -23.44
CA PHE A 545 -19.90 -3.43 -24.64
C PHE A 545 -20.14 -4.93 -24.41
N PHE A 546 -19.17 -5.66 -23.85
CA PHE A 546 -19.38 -7.08 -23.56
C PHE A 546 -20.45 -7.31 -22.49
N CYS A 547 -20.61 -6.41 -21.50
CA CYS A 547 -21.74 -6.44 -20.58
C CYS A 547 -23.10 -6.26 -21.29
N VAL A 548 -23.19 -5.45 -22.35
CA VAL A 548 -24.40 -5.36 -23.19
C VAL A 548 -24.62 -6.66 -23.97
N VAL A 549 -23.57 -7.21 -24.61
CA VAL A 549 -23.65 -8.48 -25.35
C VAL A 549 -24.13 -9.61 -24.42
N PHE A 550 -23.63 -9.69 -23.19
CA PHE A 550 -24.05 -10.67 -22.18
C PHE A 550 -25.55 -10.64 -21.86
N ILE A 551 -26.21 -9.48 -21.94
CA ILE A 551 -27.66 -9.37 -21.73
C ILE A 551 -28.46 -9.70 -23.01
N LEU A 552 -27.95 -9.30 -24.18
CA LEU A 552 -28.64 -9.46 -25.47
C LEU A 552 -28.54 -10.87 -26.05
N VAL A 553 -27.54 -11.65 -25.63
CA VAL A 553 -27.28 -12.99 -26.12
C VAL A 553 -27.91 -14.02 -25.21
N GLU A 554 -28.73 -14.90 -25.78
CA GLU A 554 -29.31 -16.04 -25.05
C GLU A 554 -28.49 -17.34 -25.23
N SER A 555 -27.82 -17.50 -26.39
CA SER A 555 -27.08 -18.74 -26.70
C SER A 555 -25.86 -18.98 -25.80
N SER A 556 -25.82 -20.15 -25.17
CA SER A 556 -24.81 -20.52 -24.16
C SER A 556 -23.34 -20.33 -24.57
N TRP A 557 -22.97 -20.57 -25.84
CA TRP A 557 -21.59 -20.36 -26.29
C TRP A 557 -21.20 -18.86 -26.33
N ALA A 558 -22.15 -18.00 -26.70
CA ALA A 558 -21.92 -16.57 -26.82
C ALA A 558 -22.10 -15.85 -25.48
N VAL A 559 -22.90 -16.39 -24.55
CA VAL A 559 -22.86 -16.01 -23.13
C VAL A 559 -21.45 -16.25 -22.58
N ARG A 560 -20.86 -17.45 -22.78
CA ARG A 560 -19.47 -17.74 -22.39
C ARG A 560 -18.45 -16.81 -23.05
N ALA A 561 -18.58 -16.57 -24.36
CA ALA A 561 -17.67 -15.67 -25.07
C ALA A 561 -17.74 -14.23 -24.53
N SER A 562 -18.94 -13.73 -24.22
CA SER A 562 -19.10 -12.40 -23.63
C SER A 562 -18.56 -12.31 -22.21
N THR A 563 -18.74 -13.32 -21.33
CA THR A 563 -18.14 -13.31 -19.98
C THR A 563 -16.61 -13.33 -20.03
N VAL A 564 -16.00 -14.10 -20.93
CA VAL A 564 -14.54 -14.05 -21.17
C VAL A 564 -14.11 -12.65 -21.62
N GLY A 565 -14.86 -12.03 -22.53
CA GLY A 565 -14.63 -10.65 -22.98
C GLY A 565 -14.69 -9.63 -21.83
N ILE A 566 -15.68 -9.73 -20.94
CA ILE A 566 -15.80 -8.90 -19.73
C ILE A 566 -14.59 -9.12 -18.82
N SER A 567 -14.22 -10.37 -18.54
CA SER A 567 -13.10 -10.70 -17.64
C SER A 567 -11.77 -10.15 -18.13
N LEU A 568 -11.46 -10.38 -19.41
CA LEU A 568 -10.22 -9.92 -20.05
C LEU A 568 -10.13 -8.39 -20.07
N SER A 569 -11.20 -7.71 -20.51
CA SER A 569 -11.23 -6.25 -20.64
C SER A 569 -11.28 -5.54 -19.27
N ALA A 570 -11.99 -6.08 -18.29
CA ALA A 570 -12.02 -5.53 -16.93
C ALA A 570 -10.68 -5.70 -16.20
N THR A 571 -10.00 -6.85 -16.35
CA THR A 571 -8.66 -7.03 -15.75
C THR A 571 -7.63 -6.09 -16.39
N ALA A 572 -7.69 -5.90 -17.72
CA ALA A 572 -6.87 -4.91 -18.41
C ALA A 572 -7.17 -3.47 -17.94
N MET A 573 -8.45 -3.11 -17.81
CA MET A 573 -8.90 -1.82 -17.27
C MET A 573 -8.31 -1.56 -15.88
N TRP A 574 -8.39 -2.53 -14.95
CA TRP A 574 -7.80 -2.39 -13.62
C TRP A 574 -6.28 -2.22 -13.69
N ALA A 575 -5.56 -3.05 -14.45
CA ALA A 575 -4.11 -2.95 -14.58
C ALA A 575 -3.67 -1.55 -15.08
N VAL A 576 -4.31 -1.02 -16.13
CA VAL A 576 -4.03 0.33 -16.66
C VAL A 576 -4.38 1.41 -15.61
N LEU A 577 -5.50 1.26 -14.88
CA LEU A 577 -5.90 2.20 -13.84
C LEU A 577 -4.87 2.28 -12.69
N TYR A 578 -4.42 1.14 -12.18
CA TYR A 578 -3.41 1.06 -11.12
C TYR A 578 -2.06 1.65 -11.58
N GLY A 579 -1.63 1.39 -12.82
CA GLY A 579 -0.38 1.91 -13.36
C GLY A 579 -0.41 3.41 -13.68
N TRP A 580 -1.52 3.93 -14.23
CA TRP A 580 -1.60 5.33 -14.65
C TRP A 580 -1.91 6.29 -13.50
N THR A 581 -2.71 5.88 -12.51
CA THR A 581 -3.10 6.73 -11.37
C THR A 581 -1.93 7.42 -10.67
N PRO A 582 -0.83 6.75 -10.27
CA PRO A 582 0.31 7.43 -9.63
C PRO A 582 1.03 8.41 -10.57
N GLU A 583 1.07 8.15 -11.87
CA GLU A 583 1.78 9.00 -12.83
C GLU A 583 1.04 10.30 -13.17
N ILE A 584 -0.30 10.30 -13.10
CA ILE A 584 -1.11 11.51 -13.25
C ILE A 584 -0.70 12.58 -12.21
N PHE A 585 -0.34 12.16 -10.99
CA PHE A 585 -0.07 13.05 -9.87
C PHE A 585 1.42 13.30 -9.63
N GLY A 586 1.78 14.57 -9.41
CA GLY A 586 3.12 14.96 -8.97
C GLY A 586 3.48 14.38 -7.61
N THR A 587 4.77 14.13 -7.38
CA THR A 587 5.33 13.41 -6.21
C THR A 587 4.77 13.89 -4.85
N LYS A 588 4.63 15.21 -4.67
CA LYS A 588 4.12 15.84 -3.43
C LYS A 588 2.67 15.47 -3.07
N VAL A 589 1.84 15.15 -4.06
CA VAL A 589 0.38 14.87 -3.88
C VAL A 589 0.00 13.42 -4.20
N ARG A 590 0.85 12.71 -4.96
CA ARG A 590 0.66 11.33 -5.44
C ARG A 590 0.12 10.38 -4.39
N GLY A 591 0.84 10.18 -3.27
CA GLY A 591 0.47 9.18 -2.27
C GLY A 591 -0.93 9.41 -1.68
N THR A 592 -1.26 10.67 -1.36
CA THR A 592 -2.58 11.03 -0.81
C THR A 592 -3.69 10.86 -1.84
N ALA A 593 -3.47 11.28 -3.08
CA ALA A 593 -4.44 11.16 -4.16
C ALA A 593 -4.75 9.68 -4.51
N CYS A 594 -3.71 8.85 -4.60
CA CYS A 594 -3.84 7.41 -4.87
C CYS A 594 -4.50 6.65 -3.70
N GLY A 595 -4.11 6.97 -2.46
CA GLY A 595 -4.69 6.34 -1.26
C GLY A 595 -6.20 6.59 -1.14
N ILE A 596 -6.65 7.83 -1.38
CA ILE A 596 -8.08 8.17 -1.36
C ILE A 596 -8.82 7.55 -2.55
N ALA A 597 -8.20 7.50 -3.74
CA ALA A 597 -8.80 6.82 -4.90
C ALA A 597 -9.06 5.32 -4.61
N SER A 598 -8.08 4.64 -4.02
CA SER A 598 -8.21 3.25 -3.58
C SER A 598 -9.29 3.08 -2.50
N ALA A 599 -9.34 3.96 -1.49
CA ALA A 599 -10.40 3.93 -0.46
C ALA A 599 -11.81 4.12 -1.06
N LEU A 600 -11.98 5.05 -2.00
CA LEU A 600 -13.25 5.28 -2.71
C LEU A 600 -13.67 4.07 -3.55
N SER A 601 -12.71 3.32 -4.11
CA SER A 601 -13.01 2.06 -4.78
C SER A 601 -13.60 1.02 -3.82
N ARG A 602 -13.07 0.91 -2.60
CA ARG A 602 -13.63 0.00 -1.58
C ARG A 602 -15.03 0.43 -1.11
N ILE A 603 -15.31 1.73 -1.07
CA ILE A 603 -16.68 2.24 -0.84
C ILE A 603 -17.60 1.85 -2.01
N GLY A 604 -17.16 2.00 -3.27
CA GLY A 604 -17.91 1.53 -4.44
C GLY A 604 -18.19 0.01 -4.39
N GLY A 605 -17.17 -0.79 -4.05
CA GLY A 605 -17.30 -2.24 -3.85
C GLY A 605 -18.17 -2.65 -2.66
N MET A 606 -18.29 -1.81 -1.63
CA MET A 606 -19.21 -2.02 -0.50
C MET A 606 -20.66 -1.69 -0.88
N ILE A 607 -20.90 -0.65 -1.68
CA ILE A 607 -22.25 -0.23 -2.10
C ILE A 607 -22.81 -1.15 -3.19
N ALA A 608 -21.96 -1.62 -4.12
CA ALA A 608 -22.36 -2.43 -5.28
C ALA A 608 -23.21 -3.66 -4.95
N PRO A 609 -22.84 -4.54 -3.99
CA PRO A 609 -23.65 -5.70 -3.64
C PRO A 609 -25.00 -5.34 -3.03
N MET A 610 -25.07 -4.31 -2.18
CA MET A 610 -26.34 -3.86 -1.59
C MET A 610 -27.28 -3.31 -2.66
N LEU A 611 -26.76 -2.44 -3.53
CA LEU A 611 -27.54 -1.86 -4.63
C LEU A 611 -27.96 -2.95 -5.63
N GLY A 612 -27.06 -3.83 -6.03
CA GLY A 612 -27.36 -4.94 -6.93
C GLY A 612 -28.41 -5.89 -6.37
N GLY A 613 -28.38 -6.20 -5.07
CA GLY A 613 -29.40 -7.00 -4.40
C GLY A 613 -30.81 -6.38 -4.46
N ILE A 614 -30.90 -5.07 -4.23
CA ILE A 614 -32.17 -4.33 -4.37
C ILE A 614 -32.64 -4.33 -5.84
N LEU A 615 -31.74 -4.13 -6.80
CA LEU A 615 -32.07 -4.11 -8.23
C LEU A 615 -32.50 -5.49 -8.76
N LEU A 616 -31.95 -6.59 -8.21
CA LEU A 616 -32.37 -7.96 -8.54
C LEU A 616 -33.85 -8.22 -8.23
N MET A 617 -34.41 -7.62 -7.18
CA MET A 617 -35.83 -7.75 -6.84
C MET A 617 -36.76 -7.22 -7.94
N MET A 618 -36.30 -6.27 -8.76
CA MET A 618 -37.08 -5.69 -9.84
C MET A 618 -36.98 -6.55 -11.11
N ASN A 619 -35.75 -6.81 -11.57
CA ASN A 619 -35.47 -7.67 -12.73
C ASN A 619 -33.97 -8.03 -12.75
N ARG A 620 -33.67 -9.31 -12.98
CA ARG A 620 -32.32 -9.88 -13.08
C ARG A 620 -31.35 -9.14 -14.02
N ALA A 621 -31.85 -8.47 -15.07
CA ALA A 621 -31.03 -7.72 -16.01
C ALA A 621 -30.65 -6.31 -15.52
N ILE A 622 -31.39 -5.72 -14.57
CA ILE A 622 -31.18 -4.33 -14.14
C ILE A 622 -29.78 -4.09 -13.53
N PRO A 623 -29.23 -4.93 -12.63
CA PRO A 623 -27.87 -4.74 -12.12
C PRO A 623 -26.82 -4.66 -13.24
N VAL A 624 -26.99 -5.44 -14.31
CA VAL A 624 -26.06 -5.42 -15.45
C VAL A 624 -26.24 -4.15 -16.29
N TYR A 625 -27.49 -3.73 -16.57
CA TYR A 625 -27.75 -2.43 -17.22
C TYR A 625 -27.20 -1.24 -16.42
N THR A 626 -27.39 -1.23 -15.10
CA THR A 626 -26.82 -0.23 -14.20
C THR A 626 -25.29 -0.24 -14.28
N SER A 627 -24.66 -1.42 -14.29
CA SER A 627 -23.21 -1.56 -14.46
C SER A 627 -22.73 -1.02 -15.81
N VAL A 628 -23.44 -1.28 -16.91
CA VAL A 628 -23.14 -0.72 -18.26
C VAL A 628 -23.18 0.81 -18.24
N VAL A 629 -24.22 1.42 -17.65
CA VAL A 629 -24.35 2.88 -17.57
C VAL A 629 -23.22 3.48 -16.74
N ILE A 630 -22.89 2.86 -15.60
CA ILE A 630 -21.79 3.34 -14.73
C ILE A 630 -20.43 3.18 -15.44
N PHE A 631 -20.17 2.08 -16.15
CA PHE A 631 -18.95 1.93 -16.95
C PHE A 631 -18.87 2.97 -18.08
N ALA A 632 -19.97 3.25 -18.78
CA ALA A 632 -19.99 4.29 -19.82
C ALA A 632 -19.66 5.66 -19.22
N ILE A 633 -20.27 6.03 -18.08
CA ILE A 633 -19.96 7.26 -17.35
C ILE A 633 -18.48 7.28 -16.92
N ALA A 634 -17.95 6.18 -16.39
CA ALA A 634 -16.54 6.08 -16.02
C ALA A 634 -15.59 6.26 -17.22
N GLY A 635 -15.92 5.66 -18.37
CA GLY A 635 -15.18 5.84 -19.62
C GLY A 635 -15.18 7.30 -20.08
N PHE A 636 -16.32 7.99 -20.02
CA PHE A 636 -16.39 9.43 -20.30
C PHE A 636 -15.62 10.27 -19.26
N CYS A 637 -15.65 9.94 -17.97
CA CYS A 637 -14.83 10.60 -16.95
C CYS A 637 -13.33 10.44 -17.23
N VAL A 638 -12.89 9.26 -17.68
CA VAL A 638 -11.51 9.01 -18.12
C VAL A 638 -11.16 9.83 -19.36
N LEU A 639 -12.06 9.93 -20.34
CA LEU A 639 -11.86 10.80 -21.51
C LEU A 639 -11.73 12.28 -21.15
N LEU A 640 -12.25 12.75 -20.01
CA LEU A 640 -12.09 14.12 -19.54
C LEU A 640 -10.74 14.40 -18.84
N LEU A 641 -9.95 13.37 -18.52
CA LEU A 641 -8.61 13.52 -17.95
C LEU A 641 -7.63 14.10 -19.00
N LYS A 642 -6.71 14.95 -18.55
CA LYS A 642 -5.66 15.54 -19.39
C LYS A 642 -4.32 14.82 -19.20
N GLU A 643 -3.70 14.47 -20.31
CA GLU A 643 -2.55 13.55 -20.38
C GLU A 643 -1.18 14.23 -20.14
N GLY A 644 -1.12 15.32 -19.35
CA GLY A 644 0.07 16.19 -19.29
C GLY A 644 0.31 16.99 -18.00
N ALA A 645 -0.31 16.61 -16.87
CA ALA A 645 -0.14 17.34 -15.60
C ALA A 645 1.23 17.09 -14.92
N GLY A 646 1.90 15.97 -15.20
CA GLY A 646 3.21 15.63 -14.62
C GLY A 646 4.40 16.34 -15.29
N ASP A 647 4.47 16.31 -16.63
CA ASP A 647 5.68 16.76 -17.38
C ASP A 647 5.83 18.29 -17.46
N SER A 648 4.72 19.03 -17.28
CA SER A 648 4.65 20.50 -17.41
C SER A 648 5.43 21.28 -16.34
N ALA A 649 5.84 20.61 -15.25
CA ALA A 649 6.60 21.23 -14.16
C ALA A 649 8.13 21.09 -14.30
N GLY A 650 8.61 20.07 -15.03
CA GLY A 650 10.05 19.80 -15.23
C GLY A 650 10.60 20.24 -16.59
N ARG A 651 9.77 20.25 -17.64
CA ARG A 651 10.22 20.50 -19.03
C ARG A 651 10.03 21.94 -19.51
N LYS A 652 10.73 22.87 -18.87
CA LYS A 652 11.04 24.21 -19.42
C LYS A 652 12.54 24.33 -19.77
N GLY A 653 13.05 23.35 -20.49
CA GLY A 653 14.40 23.30 -21.03
C GLY A 653 14.51 22.19 -22.08
N ALA A 654 15.20 22.48 -23.18
CA ALA A 654 15.63 21.53 -24.21
C ALA A 654 14.59 20.51 -24.75
N ARG A 655 13.84 20.93 -25.78
CA ARG A 655 13.68 20.13 -27.00
C ARG A 655 13.82 21.03 -28.22
N VAL A 656 15.05 21.19 -28.70
CA VAL A 656 15.29 21.58 -30.09
C VAL A 656 15.30 20.28 -30.88
N PHE A 657 14.34 20.12 -31.79
CA PHE A 657 14.41 19.05 -32.79
C PHE A 657 15.38 19.50 -33.89
N THR A 658 16.34 18.64 -34.21
CA THR A 658 17.01 18.63 -35.51
C THR A 658 16.64 17.34 -36.24
N HIS A 659 16.53 17.45 -37.56
CA HIS A 659 15.81 16.53 -38.46
C HIS A 659 16.34 15.09 -38.51
#